data_AF-A0A7X4ADS3-F1
#
_entry.id   AF-A0A7X4ADS3-F1
#
_cell.length_a   1.000
_cell.length_b   1.000
_cell.length_c   1.000
_cell.angle_alpha   90.00
_cell.angle_beta   90.00
_cell.angle_gamma   90.00
#
_symmetry.space_group_name_H-M   'P 1'
#
loop_
_entity.id
_entity.type
_entity.pdbx_description
1 polymer ?
#
loop_
_entity_poly.entity_id
_entity_poly.type
_entity_poly.pdbx_seq_one_letter_code
_entity_poly.pdbx_strand_id
1 'polypeptide(L)'
;PLPPQEQEEAGGEEEQDTTTSYSDVITEDAITSEGLFDTHMIDRDLFYEIPLDMVDREMLLLTRIARTPDGAGYGGSKVNTSTVRWERDGDRVLLRLVSYANVADDTTAIAGAVRNSNFEPIIMAFDVEVMNEDSTALVVEVTDLFTDDITLLGLQSFRRQAYGVRRVDADRTYVVRATAFPTNVEVRRVLTYDATEAPSNAASNTLSMEMHHSMLLLPDDLMEPRLCDERVEYFSTRKIDYGLDEQRAVTRCFITRWRLEPSDPAAHARGELVDPVKPIVYYIDPATPPKWVPYLKQGVEDWQVAFEQAGFSNAIIAADAPADDPDWSPEDARYSVIRYLASPVQNASGPHVHDPRTGEILESDIQWYHNVMNLLRNWFFIQTAAANEEARGIRFDDEVMGELIRFVSAHEVGHTIGLPHNMQSSAYYTVDQLRTRFVCEMGVAPSIMDYARFNYVAQPGDDTCFMPVVGPYDKFSVEWGYTYYPGKDRLSEREDLRAMVVEAQENPILRFSSPTGSDPTALTEAIGDDAMRASDLGVANLKRVVDNLTEWAYEEGEDYAQLEELYNNVVGQWGRYTGHVVANVGGVVQTRKRQGQDGVPWEMVDRDRQQRALEYLNRQVFATPEWLLEADILDRFQGTGAVELVRTRQTQALNQVLNVDRMKRLVEQEAFNGDDAYSLGEMLDDLRSGVWSEAGSGRETDAYRRNLQRAWLVRMAELMEDEEAMQSDVVPFARGQLGALRGELAAASGGTSHRATRLHFEDAIARIDAVLDPGG
;
A
#
# COMPACT_ATOMS: atom_id res chain seq x y z
N PRO A 1 -72.41 53.62 1.49
CA PRO A 1 -73.56 53.48 2.42
C PRO A 1 -74.65 52.61 1.80
N LEU A 2 -74.73 51.35 2.22
CA LEU A 2 -75.86 50.41 2.19
C LEU A 2 -75.43 49.19 3.04
N PRO A 3 -76.37 48.43 3.64
CA PRO A 3 -76.53 48.23 5.08
C PRO A 3 -76.12 46.82 5.55
N PRO A 4 -76.18 46.49 6.85
CA PRO A 4 -75.62 45.25 7.41
C PRO A 4 -76.60 44.09 7.27
N GLN A 5 -76.08 42.89 7.00
CA GLN A 5 -76.81 41.64 7.14
C GLN A 5 -76.01 40.65 7.99
N GLU A 6 -76.66 40.36 9.12
CA GLU A 6 -76.66 39.18 9.99
C GLU A 6 -75.71 38.02 9.69
N GLN A 7 -75.06 37.60 10.77
CA GLN A 7 -74.37 36.33 10.96
C GLN A 7 -75.35 35.16 10.81
N GLU A 8 -74.97 34.17 10.00
CA GLU A 8 -75.45 32.80 10.10
C GLU A 8 -74.22 31.89 10.24
N GLU A 9 -74.27 31.01 11.23
CA GLU A 9 -73.23 30.11 11.70
C GLU A 9 -72.72 29.18 10.58
N ALA A 10 -71.40 29.18 10.36
CA ALA A 10 -70.69 28.06 9.75
C ALA A 10 -69.99 27.31 10.88
N GLY A 11 -70.31 26.03 11.03
CA GLY A 11 -69.81 25.14 12.06
C GLY A 11 -68.29 25.10 12.09
N GLY A 12 -67.73 25.15 13.29
CA GLY A 12 -66.33 24.83 13.52
C GLY A 12 -66.08 23.38 13.15
N GLU A 13 -65.26 23.17 12.14
CA GLU A 13 -64.44 21.97 12.07
C GLU A 13 -63.40 22.10 13.19
N GLU A 14 -63.48 21.21 14.18
CA GLU A 14 -62.38 20.97 15.11
C GLU A 14 -61.18 20.49 14.27
N GLU A 15 -60.16 21.34 14.10
CA GLU A 15 -58.81 20.87 13.81
C GLU A 15 -58.39 19.99 14.99
N GLN A 16 -58.46 18.67 14.78
CA GLN A 16 -57.77 17.72 15.65
C GLN A 16 -56.27 17.99 15.49
N ASP A 17 -55.70 18.62 16.50
CA ASP A 17 -54.27 18.68 16.74
C ASP A 17 -53.78 17.25 17.05
N THR A 18 -53.48 16.48 16.00
CA THR A 18 -52.89 15.14 16.11
C THR A 18 -51.39 15.31 16.30
N THR A 19 -50.97 15.60 17.53
CA THR A 19 -49.55 15.57 17.88
C THR A 19 -49.09 14.10 17.83
N THR A 20 -48.27 13.74 16.84
CA THR A 20 -47.64 12.40 16.75
C THR A 20 -46.84 12.12 18.02
N SER A 21 -47.14 11.02 18.71
CA SER A 21 -46.45 10.62 19.93
C SER A 21 -45.26 9.71 19.65
N TYR A 22 -44.33 9.57 20.59
CA TYR A 22 -43.14 8.72 20.42
C TYR A 22 -43.49 7.29 20.04
N SER A 23 -44.48 6.68 20.72
CA SER A 23 -44.92 5.32 20.42
C SER A 23 -45.69 5.18 19.10
N ASP A 24 -46.12 6.29 18.49
CA ASP A 24 -46.69 6.26 17.13
C ASP A 24 -45.59 6.12 16.07
N VAL A 25 -44.37 6.60 16.36
CA VAL A 25 -43.19 6.52 15.47
C VAL A 25 -42.37 5.27 15.78
N ILE A 26 -41.93 5.13 17.04
CA ILE A 26 -41.16 3.98 17.53
C ILE A 26 -42.12 2.98 18.16
N THR A 27 -42.63 2.08 17.33
CA THR A 27 -43.63 1.07 17.71
C THR A 27 -43.03 -0.06 18.56
N GLU A 28 -43.87 -0.88 19.19
CA GLU A 28 -43.44 -2.07 19.95
C GLU A 28 -42.73 -3.14 19.08
N ASP A 29 -42.88 -3.07 17.75
CA ASP A 29 -42.21 -3.96 16.80
C ASP A 29 -40.75 -3.53 16.50
N ALA A 30 -40.32 -2.38 17.00
CA ALA A 30 -38.97 -1.86 16.78
C ALA A 30 -37.89 -2.75 17.40
N ILE A 31 -36.88 -3.09 16.61
CA ILE A 31 -35.64 -3.69 17.09
C ILE A 31 -34.68 -2.56 17.44
N THR A 32 -34.56 -2.29 18.75
CA THR A 32 -33.71 -1.22 19.28
C THR A 32 -32.31 -1.72 19.62
N SER A 33 -31.29 -0.94 19.25
CA SER A 33 -29.92 -1.06 19.77
C SER A 33 -29.52 0.28 20.40
N GLU A 34 -29.13 0.23 21.67
CA GLU A 34 -28.78 1.43 22.45
C GLU A 34 -27.29 1.79 22.31
N GLY A 35 -26.95 3.08 22.27
CA GLY A 35 -25.54 3.51 22.17
C GLY A 35 -25.33 5.00 21.93
N LEU A 36 -24.40 5.37 21.04
CA LEU A 36 -24.11 6.76 20.67
C LEU A 36 -25.38 7.48 20.19
N PHE A 37 -26.10 6.81 19.29
CA PHE A 37 -27.50 7.05 18.99
C PHE A 37 -28.22 5.75 19.26
N ASP A 38 -29.43 5.82 19.80
CA ASP A 38 -30.27 4.62 19.77
C ASP A 38 -30.75 4.44 18.33
N THR A 39 -30.67 3.20 17.85
CA THR A 39 -31.11 2.85 16.50
C THR A 39 -32.34 1.96 16.60
N HIS A 40 -33.38 2.29 15.84
CA HIS A 40 -34.62 1.53 15.81
C HIS A 40 -34.87 1.03 14.39
N MET A 41 -34.93 -0.28 14.22
CA MET A 41 -35.34 -0.91 12.96
C MET A 41 -36.80 -1.35 13.06
N ILE A 42 -37.67 -0.80 12.20
CA ILE A 42 -39.07 -1.21 12.05
C ILE A 42 -39.24 -1.72 10.61
N ASP A 43 -39.45 -3.02 10.45
CA ASP A 43 -39.36 -3.71 9.15
C ASP A 43 -38.02 -3.46 8.42
N ARG A 44 -37.98 -2.47 7.51
CA ARG A 44 -36.79 -2.05 6.78
C ARG A 44 -36.42 -0.58 7.01
N ASP A 45 -37.25 0.13 7.75
CA ASP A 45 -37.07 1.54 8.04
C ASP A 45 -36.15 1.66 9.26
N LEU A 46 -35.15 2.52 9.14
CA LEU A 46 -34.15 2.80 10.15
C LEU A 46 -34.38 4.20 10.71
N PHE A 47 -34.56 4.27 12.03
CA PHE A 47 -34.64 5.53 12.76
C PHE A 47 -33.41 5.69 13.64
N TYR A 48 -32.89 6.91 13.72
CA TYR A 48 -31.92 7.32 14.71
C TYR A 48 -32.59 8.20 15.75
N GLU A 49 -32.42 7.84 17.03
CA GLU A 49 -32.67 8.71 18.15
C GLU A 49 -31.37 9.42 18.52
N ILE A 50 -31.21 10.66 18.05
CA ILE A 50 -29.99 11.47 18.17
C ILE A 50 -30.09 12.34 19.43
N PRO A 51 -29.24 12.13 20.46
CA PRO A 51 -29.21 12.98 21.63
C PRO A 51 -28.88 14.44 21.26
N LEU A 52 -29.52 15.40 21.94
CA LEU A 52 -29.33 16.83 21.65
C LEU A 52 -27.89 17.30 21.90
N ASP A 53 -27.14 16.65 22.77
CA ASP A 53 -25.72 16.93 23.01
C ASP A 53 -24.79 16.34 21.93
N MET A 54 -25.31 15.45 21.07
CA MET A 54 -24.64 14.96 19.86
C MET A 54 -24.90 15.83 18.63
N VAL A 55 -25.87 16.75 18.68
CA VAL A 55 -26.04 17.79 17.66
C VAL A 55 -24.81 18.71 17.68
N ASP A 56 -24.36 19.11 16.50
CA ASP A 56 -23.12 19.86 16.26
C ASP A 56 -21.83 19.14 16.67
N ARG A 57 -21.89 17.87 17.09
CA ARG A 57 -20.70 17.03 17.30
C ARG A 57 -20.22 16.45 15.98
N GLU A 58 -18.90 16.50 15.79
CA GLU A 58 -18.26 15.96 14.60
C GLU A 58 -18.01 14.46 14.74
N MET A 59 -18.20 13.75 13.64
CA MET A 59 -18.08 12.30 13.57
C MET A 59 -17.37 11.91 12.28
N LEU A 60 -16.68 10.78 12.27
CA LEU A 60 -16.15 10.17 11.06
C LEU A 60 -17.17 9.18 10.50
N LEU A 61 -17.56 9.39 9.25
CA LEU A 61 -18.36 8.46 8.47
C LEU A 61 -17.45 7.63 7.57
N LEU A 62 -17.19 6.39 7.98
CA LEU A 62 -16.40 5.43 7.23
C LEU A 62 -17.30 4.52 6.42
N THR A 63 -16.96 4.29 5.17
CA THR A 63 -17.65 3.34 4.29
C THR A 63 -16.67 2.28 3.82
N ARG A 64 -17.04 1.01 4.00
CA ARG A 64 -16.27 -0.16 3.61
C ARG A 64 -17.15 -1.15 2.84
N ILE A 65 -16.55 -1.93 1.95
CA ILE A 65 -17.23 -3.08 1.33
C ILE A 65 -17.24 -4.21 2.37
N ALA A 66 -18.40 -4.73 2.71
CA ALA A 66 -18.54 -5.89 3.60
C ALA A 66 -18.38 -7.21 2.84
N ARG A 67 -19.17 -7.35 1.77
CA ARG A 67 -19.19 -8.50 0.86
C ARG A 67 -19.41 -8.01 -0.55
N THR A 68 -18.78 -8.64 -1.52
CA THR A 68 -18.84 -8.20 -2.92
C THR A 68 -18.71 -9.41 -3.84
N PRO A 69 -19.32 -9.40 -5.03
CA PRO A 69 -19.14 -10.45 -6.00
C PRO A 69 -17.71 -10.43 -6.56
N ASP A 70 -17.29 -11.55 -7.14
CA ASP A 70 -15.95 -11.70 -7.68
C ASP A 70 -15.60 -10.57 -8.66
N GLY A 71 -14.40 -10.01 -8.53
CA GLY A 71 -13.89 -8.94 -9.40
C GLY A 71 -14.40 -7.52 -9.10
N ALA A 72 -15.28 -7.33 -8.10
CA ALA A 72 -15.80 -6.01 -7.69
C ALA A 72 -15.10 -5.38 -6.47
N GLY A 73 -13.95 -5.92 -6.05
CA GLY A 73 -13.17 -5.50 -4.88
C GLY A 73 -13.08 -6.59 -3.81
N TYR A 74 -12.83 -6.21 -2.56
CA TYR A 74 -12.67 -7.16 -1.45
C TYR A 74 -13.49 -6.75 -0.23
N GLY A 75 -14.02 -7.73 0.51
CA GLY A 75 -14.60 -7.49 1.84
C GLY A 75 -13.54 -6.92 2.79
N GLY A 76 -13.90 -5.90 3.56
CA GLY A 76 -13.00 -5.10 4.40
C GLY A 76 -12.42 -3.85 3.71
N SER A 77 -12.47 -3.75 2.37
CA SER A 77 -11.87 -2.63 1.65
C SER A 77 -12.53 -1.29 2.00
N LYS A 78 -11.73 -0.31 2.42
CA LYS A 78 -12.17 1.08 2.59
C LYS A 78 -12.56 1.70 1.26
N VAL A 79 -13.73 2.33 1.22
CA VAL A 79 -14.29 3.05 0.07
C VAL A 79 -14.19 4.55 0.28
N ASN A 80 -14.57 5.01 1.48
CA ASN A 80 -14.56 6.42 1.81
C ASN A 80 -14.39 6.63 3.33
N THR A 81 -13.84 7.78 3.69
CA THR A 81 -13.89 8.33 5.06
C THR A 81 -14.15 9.82 4.93
N SER A 82 -15.13 10.34 5.67
CA SER A 82 -15.50 11.75 5.64
C SER A 82 -15.86 12.22 7.04
N THR A 83 -15.61 13.49 7.35
CA THR A 83 -16.08 14.08 8.59
C THR A 83 -17.48 14.63 8.37
N VAL A 84 -18.41 14.26 9.24
CA VAL A 84 -19.81 14.69 9.18
C VAL A 84 -20.26 15.24 10.52
N ARG A 85 -21.36 16.00 10.50
CA ARG A 85 -21.96 16.59 11.69
C ARG A 85 -23.46 16.75 11.47
N TRP A 86 -24.23 16.44 12.50
CA TRP A 86 -25.68 16.68 12.51
C TRP A 86 -25.95 18.11 12.96
N GLU A 87 -26.71 18.88 12.17
CA GLU A 87 -27.08 20.27 12.46
C GLU A 87 -28.60 20.37 12.54
N ARG A 88 -29.14 20.98 13.60
CA ARG A 88 -30.58 21.24 13.70
C ARG A 88 -30.94 22.54 12.98
N ASP A 89 -31.84 22.47 12.01
CA ASP A 89 -32.39 23.60 11.24
C ASP A 89 -33.92 23.63 11.36
N GLY A 90 -34.42 24.27 12.43
CA GLY A 90 -35.85 24.31 12.74
C GLY A 90 -36.40 22.92 13.09
N ASP A 91 -37.36 22.46 12.27
CA ASP A 91 -38.02 21.15 12.40
C ASP A 91 -37.32 20.05 11.59
N ARG A 92 -36.10 20.32 11.11
CA ARG A 92 -35.26 19.39 10.36
C ARG A 92 -33.90 19.21 11.01
N VAL A 93 -33.27 18.09 10.68
CA VAL A 93 -31.86 17.82 10.97
C VAL A 93 -31.12 17.65 9.65
N LEU A 94 -29.98 18.32 9.50
CA LEU A 94 -29.13 18.28 8.32
C LEU A 94 -27.89 17.44 8.64
N LEU A 95 -27.50 16.55 7.73
CA LEU A 95 -26.19 15.91 7.77
C LEU A 95 -25.21 16.74 6.93
N ARG A 96 -24.26 17.40 7.59
CA ARG A 96 -23.24 18.25 6.93
C ARG A 96 -21.97 17.46 6.64
N LEU A 97 -21.31 17.81 5.54
CA LEU A 97 -19.95 17.38 5.23
C LEU A 97 -18.94 18.44 5.73
N VAL A 98 -18.15 18.08 6.73
CA VAL A 98 -17.14 18.95 7.34
C VAL A 98 -15.78 18.71 6.67
N SER A 99 -15.03 19.78 6.43
CA SER A 99 -13.71 19.71 5.80
C SER A 99 -12.65 20.45 6.60
N TYR A 100 -11.55 19.73 6.88
CA TYR A 100 -10.36 20.27 7.53
C TYR A 100 -9.24 20.63 6.54
N ALA A 101 -9.55 20.71 5.24
CA ALA A 101 -8.57 21.01 4.21
C ALA A 101 -8.05 22.46 4.30
N ASN A 102 -8.88 23.40 4.75
CA ASN A 102 -8.55 24.81 4.92
C ASN A 102 -8.93 25.26 6.33
N VAL A 103 -7.99 25.80 7.09
CA VAL A 103 -8.18 26.17 8.48
C VAL A 103 -7.60 27.56 8.78
N ALA A 104 -8.10 28.16 9.85
CA ALA A 104 -7.49 29.29 10.55
C ALA A 104 -7.92 29.22 12.01
N ASP A 105 -7.12 29.79 12.91
CA ASP A 105 -7.50 29.93 14.31
C ASP A 105 -8.73 30.85 14.43
N ASP A 106 -9.78 30.41 15.13
CA ASP A 106 -11.06 31.12 15.22
C ASP A 106 -10.96 32.51 15.86
N THR A 107 -9.87 32.79 16.58
CA THR A 107 -9.59 34.11 17.15
C THR A 107 -9.07 35.11 16.11
N THR A 108 -8.67 34.64 14.92
CA THR A 108 -8.13 35.48 13.86
C THR A 108 -9.23 36.08 12.98
N ALA A 109 -8.99 37.28 12.45
CA ALA A 109 -9.96 37.95 11.56
C ALA A 109 -10.24 37.16 10.27
N ILE A 110 -9.26 36.38 9.80
CA ILE A 110 -9.38 35.61 8.56
C ILE A 110 -10.23 34.34 8.72
N ALA A 111 -10.48 33.87 9.95
CA ALA A 111 -11.32 32.70 10.21
C ALA A 111 -12.73 32.82 9.62
N GLY A 112 -13.32 34.03 9.67
CA GLY A 112 -14.60 34.29 9.01
C GLY A 112 -14.54 34.13 7.49
N ALA A 113 -13.45 34.58 6.85
CA ALA A 113 -13.24 34.42 5.41
C ALA A 113 -12.99 32.95 5.03
N VAL A 114 -12.25 32.20 5.86
CA VAL A 114 -12.07 30.76 5.68
C VAL A 114 -13.41 30.05 5.76
N ARG A 115 -14.23 30.28 6.80
CA ARG A 115 -15.58 29.69 6.91
C ARG A 115 -16.46 30.04 5.72
N ASN A 116 -16.49 31.31 5.29
CA ASN A 116 -17.27 31.74 4.12
C ASN A 116 -16.80 31.09 2.80
N SER A 117 -15.52 30.76 2.70
CA SER A 117 -14.93 30.12 1.51
C SER A 117 -15.01 28.59 1.56
N ASN A 118 -15.40 28.01 2.69
CA ASN A 118 -15.50 26.58 2.94
C ASN A 118 -16.88 26.24 3.52
N PHE A 119 -17.94 26.64 2.81
CA PHE A 119 -19.31 26.33 3.21
C PHE A 119 -19.53 24.81 3.23
N GLU A 120 -19.98 24.28 4.37
CA GLU A 120 -20.25 22.87 4.59
C GLU A 120 -21.46 22.40 3.74
N PRO A 121 -21.26 21.53 2.74
CA PRO A 121 -22.36 21.01 1.95
C PRO A 121 -23.33 20.18 2.81
N ILE A 122 -24.63 20.23 2.46
CA ILE A 122 -25.64 19.34 3.01
C ILE A 122 -25.57 18.03 2.23
N ILE A 123 -25.32 16.92 2.93
CA ILE A 123 -25.39 15.56 2.35
C ILE A 123 -26.86 15.18 2.17
N MET A 124 -27.65 15.34 3.23
CA MET A 124 -29.08 15.02 3.27
C MET A 124 -29.76 15.84 4.39
N ALA A 125 -31.07 16.02 4.28
CA ALA A 125 -31.92 16.67 5.28
C ALA A 125 -33.04 15.71 5.68
N PHE A 126 -33.34 15.67 6.96
CA PHE A 126 -34.30 14.75 7.59
C PHE A 126 -35.32 15.55 8.38
N ASP A 127 -36.59 15.17 8.31
CA ASP A 127 -37.62 15.75 9.17
C ASP A 127 -37.50 15.15 10.57
N VAL A 128 -37.76 15.96 11.60
CA VAL A 128 -37.86 15.46 12.98
C VAL A 128 -39.24 14.84 13.15
N GLU A 129 -39.31 13.52 13.20
CA GLU A 129 -40.57 12.78 13.34
C GLU A 129 -41.21 13.06 14.70
N VAL A 130 -40.40 12.99 15.76
CA VAL A 130 -40.81 13.24 17.14
C VAL A 130 -39.58 13.49 18.01
N MET A 131 -39.78 14.03 19.22
CA MET A 131 -38.76 13.98 20.27
C MET A 131 -39.07 12.82 21.22
N ASN A 132 -38.03 12.27 21.85
CA ASN A 132 -38.25 11.26 22.89
C ASN A 132 -39.03 11.82 24.10
N GLU A 133 -39.53 10.92 24.95
CA GLU A 133 -40.50 11.28 26.00
C GLU A 133 -40.03 12.39 26.96
N ASP A 134 -38.72 12.50 27.19
CA ASP A 134 -38.10 13.51 28.05
C ASP A 134 -37.52 14.72 27.29
N SER A 135 -37.70 14.75 25.96
CA SER A 135 -37.23 15.81 25.05
C SER A 135 -35.72 16.01 25.05
N THR A 136 -34.95 14.95 25.27
CA THR A 136 -33.48 14.96 25.25
C THR A 136 -32.88 14.48 23.93
N ALA A 137 -33.67 13.84 23.06
CA ALA A 137 -33.23 13.34 21.76
C ALA A 137 -34.25 13.61 20.63
N LEU A 138 -33.74 13.67 19.40
CA LEU A 138 -34.51 13.82 18.17
C LEU A 138 -34.64 12.45 17.49
N VAL A 139 -35.85 12.04 17.15
CA VAL A 139 -36.08 10.84 16.33
C VAL A 139 -36.18 11.26 14.87
N VAL A 140 -35.29 10.73 14.05
CA VAL A 140 -35.23 10.98 12.60
C VAL A 140 -35.20 9.66 11.83
N GLU A 141 -35.99 9.56 10.78
CA GLU A 141 -35.98 8.44 9.84
C GLU A 141 -34.81 8.64 8.85
N VAL A 142 -33.89 7.67 8.75
CA VAL A 142 -32.62 7.81 8.00
C VAL A 142 -32.41 6.73 6.94
N THR A 143 -33.45 5.98 6.56
CA THR A 143 -33.35 4.89 5.58
C THR A 143 -32.83 5.39 4.24
N ASP A 144 -33.29 6.55 3.79
CA ASP A 144 -32.88 7.16 2.52
C ASP A 144 -31.38 7.47 2.46
N LEU A 145 -30.74 7.77 3.60
CA LEU A 145 -29.28 7.92 3.68
C LEU A 145 -28.56 6.65 3.20
N PHE A 146 -29.18 5.49 3.40
CA PHE A 146 -28.65 4.17 3.10
C PHE A 146 -29.34 3.47 1.93
N THR A 147 -30.34 4.07 1.28
CA THR A 147 -30.98 3.46 0.10
C THR A 147 -30.84 4.31 -1.16
N ASP A 148 -30.65 5.62 -1.03
CA ASP A 148 -30.41 6.51 -2.16
C ASP A 148 -28.98 6.43 -2.71
N ASP A 149 -28.80 7.00 -3.91
CA ASP A 149 -27.52 7.11 -4.62
C ASP A 149 -26.63 8.23 -4.06
N ILE A 150 -26.21 8.07 -2.81
CA ILE A 150 -25.28 8.99 -2.15
C ILE A 150 -23.84 8.58 -2.48
N THR A 151 -23.15 9.45 -3.23
CA THR A 151 -21.79 9.15 -3.72
C THR A 151 -20.79 8.85 -2.58
N LEU A 152 -20.92 9.51 -1.43
CA LEU A 152 -20.05 9.31 -0.26
C LEU A 152 -20.19 7.92 0.37
N LEU A 153 -21.32 7.26 0.17
CA LEU A 153 -21.66 5.96 0.75
C LEU A 153 -21.67 4.84 -0.30
N GLY A 154 -21.49 5.17 -1.58
CA GLY A 154 -21.55 4.24 -2.71
C GLY A 154 -20.19 3.95 -3.35
N LEU A 155 -20.22 3.38 -4.56
CA LEU A 155 -19.02 3.14 -5.36
C LEU A 155 -18.37 4.43 -5.87
N GLN A 156 -17.04 4.46 -5.85
CA GLN A 156 -16.23 5.55 -6.39
C GLN A 156 -16.42 5.71 -7.91
N SER A 157 -16.34 6.93 -8.42
CA SER A 157 -16.65 7.28 -9.82
C SER A 157 -15.88 6.45 -10.85
N PHE A 158 -14.60 6.15 -10.63
CA PHE A 158 -13.82 5.33 -11.56
C PHE A 158 -14.32 3.88 -11.63
N ARG A 159 -14.79 3.31 -10.50
CA ARG A 159 -15.41 1.97 -10.49
C ARG A 159 -16.77 2.00 -11.17
N ARG A 160 -17.56 3.04 -10.93
CA ARG A 160 -18.84 3.24 -11.63
C ARG A 160 -18.62 3.27 -13.14
N GLN A 161 -17.59 3.98 -13.61
CA GLN A 161 -17.21 4.01 -15.02
C GLN A 161 -16.76 2.63 -15.53
N ALA A 162 -15.86 1.97 -14.81
CA ALA A 162 -15.33 0.66 -15.20
C ALA A 162 -16.42 -0.41 -15.30
N TYR A 163 -17.42 -0.39 -14.42
CA TYR A 163 -18.52 -1.37 -14.40
C TYR A 163 -19.75 -0.93 -15.18
N GLY A 164 -19.72 0.23 -15.85
CA GLY A 164 -20.85 0.76 -16.59
C GLY A 164 -22.10 0.98 -15.72
N VAL A 165 -21.92 1.46 -14.50
CA VAL A 165 -23.00 1.77 -13.55
C VAL A 165 -23.83 2.94 -14.08
N ARG A 166 -25.16 2.75 -14.19
CA ARG A 166 -26.11 3.77 -14.65
C ARG A 166 -26.81 4.49 -13.51
N ARG A 167 -27.27 3.74 -12.50
CA ARG A 167 -27.99 4.23 -11.32
C ARG A 167 -28.02 3.17 -10.22
N VAL A 168 -28.34 3.57 -8.99
CA VAL A 168 -28.77 2.65 -7.93
C VAL A 168 -30.15 2.08 -8.27
N ASP A 169 -30.34 0.81 -7.98
CA ASP A 169 -31.65 0.15 -7.96
C ASP A 169 -32.18 0.17 -6.51
N ALA A 170 -33.10 1.10 -6.25
CA ALA A 170 -33.67 1.31 -4.92
C ALA A 170 -34.50 0.10 -4.44
N ASP A 171 -35.24 -0.57 -5.33
CA ASP A 171 -36.09 -1.73 -4.98
C ASP A 171 -35.26 -2.93 -4.47
N ARG A 172 -33.97 -2.98 -4.83
CA ARG A 172 -33.01 -4.02 -4.45
C ARG A 172 -31.88 -3.49 -3.55
N THR A 173 -32.09 -2.32 -2.95
CA THR A 173 -31.19 -1.72 -1.97
C THR A 173 -31.95 -1.58 -0.66
N TYR A 174 -31.38 -2.07 0.44
CA TYR A 174 -32.06 -2.04 1.74
C TYR A 174 -31.08 -2.17 2.90
N VAL A 175 -31.46 -1.61 4.05
CA VAL A 175 -30.73 -1.78 5.32
C VAL A 175 -30.94 -3.21 5.83
N VAL A 176 -29.84 -3.86 6.22
CA VAL A 176 -29.83 -5.23 6.76
C VAL A 176 -29.90 -5.19 8.29
N ARG A 177 -29.11 -4.31 8.90
CA ARG A 177 -29.10 -4.06 10.34
C ARG A 177 -28.43 -2.74 10.67
N ALA A 178 -28.78 -2.19 11.82
CA ALA A 178 -28.04 -1.13 12.50
C ALA A 178 -27.70 -1.60 13.91
N THR A 179 -26.50 -1.26 14.38
CA THR A 179 -26.04 -1.55 15.75
C THR A 179 -25.41 -0.29 16.31
N ALA A 180 -25.77 0.05 17.55
CA ALA A 180 -25.21 1.18 18.27
C ALA A 180 -24.22 0.70 19.33
N PHE A 181 -23.13 1.43 19.47
CA PHE A 181 -22.09 1.27 20.48
C PHE A 181 -21.85 2.62 21.18
N PRO A 182 -21.19 2.67 22.35
CA PRO A 182 -21.01 3.92 23.09
C PRO A 182 -20.33 5.05 22.33
N THR A 183 -19.51 4.74 21.32
CA THR A 183 -18.75 5.73 20.55
C THR A 183 -19.00 5.68 19.04
N ASN A 184 -19.80 4.74 18.55
CA ASN A 184 -20.07 4.60 17.13
C ASN A 184 -21.41 3.93 16.82
N VAL A 185 -21.94 4.22 15.63
CA VAL A 185 -23.11 3.52 15.06
C VAL A 185 -22.69 2.82 13.78
N GLU A 186 -23.03 1.55 13.64
CA GLU A 186 -22.70 0.69 12.51
C GLU A 186 -23.96 0.31 11.72
N VAL A 187 -23.93 0.51 10.40
CA VAL A 187 -25.03 0.15 9.50
C VAL A 187 -24.52 -0.79 8.41
N ARG A 188 -25.20 -1.94 8.26
CA ARG A 188 -25.02 -2.86 7.14
C ARG A 188 -26.16 -2.68 6.15
N ARG A 189 -25.85 -2.55 4.86
CA ARG A 189 -26.85 -2.48 3.79
C ARG A 189 -26.48 -3.36 2.61
N VAL A 190 -27.47 -3.82 1.86
CA VAL A 190 -27.28 -4.31 0.49
C VAL A 190 -27.45 -3.12 -0.44
N LEU A 191 -26.45 -2.88 -1.30
CA LEU A 191 -26.43 -1.84 -2.31
C LEU A 191 -26.39 -2.48 -3.70
N THR A 192 -27.41 -2.19 -4.52
CA THR A 192 -27.53 -2.73 -5.88
C THR A 192 -27.47 -1.61 -6.92
N TYR A 193 -26.64 -1.79 -7.94
CA TYR A 193 -26.53 -0.92 -9.11
C TYR A 193 -27.05 -1.61 -10.37
N ASP A 194 -27.69 -0.85 -11.25
CA ASP A 194 -27.84 -1.20 -12.67
C ASP A 194 -26.48 -1.01 -13.36
N ALA A 195 -25.85 -2.08 -13.83
CA ALA A 195 -24.47 -2.09 -14.33
C ALA A 195 -24.31 -2.96 -15.59
N THR A 196 -23.85 -2.39 -16.71
CA THR A 196 -23.70 -3.13 -17.98
C THR A 196 -22.46 -4.00 -18.05
N GLU A 197 -21.40 -3.60 -17.34
CA GLU A 197 -20.08 -4.25 -17.39
C GLU A 197 -19.72 -4.78 -16.00
N ALA A 198 -20.70 -5.40 -15.33
CA ALA A 198 -20.47 -5.99 -14.02
C ALA A 198 -19.34 -7.02 -14.11
N PRO A 199 -18.35 -7.00 -13.19
CA PRO A 199 -17.12 -7.78 -13.32
C PRO A 199 -17.33 -9.28 -13.19
N SER A 200 -18.46 -9.70 -12.60
CA SER A 200 -18.91 -11.09 -12.56
C SER A 200 -20.43 -11.14 -12.69
N ASN A 201 -20.94 -12.30 -13.10
CA ASN A 201 -22.38 -12.54 -13.28
C ASN A 201 -23.07 -11.52 -14.20
N ALA A 202 -22.37 -11.03 -15.24
CA ALA A 202 -22.83 -9.97 -16.16
C ALA A 202 -24.21 -10.21 -16.81
N ALA A 203 -24.68 -11.47 -16.84
CA ALA A 203 -26.02 -11.81 -17.30
C ALA A 203 -27.15 -11.11 -16.53
N SER A 204 -26.93 -10.72 -15.27
CA SER A 204 -27.91 -9.99 -14.45
C SER A 204 -28.06 -8.52 -14.83
N ASN A 205 -27.09 -7.93 -15.55
CA ASN A 205 -26.95 -6.47 -15.76
C ASN A 205 -26.95 -5.65 -14.45
N THR A 206 -26.55 -6.27 -13.34
CA THR A 206 -26.64 -5.66 -12.02
C THR A 206 -25.44 -6.01 -11.16
N LEU A 207 -25.04 -5.09 -10.30
CA LEU A 207 -23.96 -5.26 -9.34
C LEU A 207 -24.51 -5.05 -7.93
N SER A 208 -24.60 -6.11 -7.13
CA SER A 208 -25.05 -6.05 -5.73
C SER A 208 -23.88 -6.32 -4.80
N MET A 209 -23.73 -5.53 -3.74
CA MET A 209 -22.72 -5.70 -2.70
C MET A 209 -23.28 -5.34 -1.33
N GLU A 210 -22.73 -5.95 -0.29
CA GLU A 210 -23.02 -5.57 1.09
C GLU A 210 -22.02 -4.49 1.50
N MET A 211 -22.52 -3.36 1.99
CA MET A 211 -21.73 -2.21 2.44
C MET A 211 -21.79 -2.08 3.97
N HIS A 212 -20.71 -1.56 4.54
CA HIS A 212 -20.58 -1.26 5.96
C HIS A 212 -20.35 0.22 6.16
N HIS A 213 -21.12 0.85 7.03
CA HIS A 213 -21.00 2.25 7.37
C HIS A 213 -20.79 2.39 8.88
N SER A 214 -19.69 3.02 9.27
CA SER A 214 -19.37 3.32 10.67
C SER A 214 -19.44 4.83 10.85
N MET A 215 -20.26 5.30 11.78
CA MET A 215 -20.28 6.68 12.23
C MET A 215 -19.62 6.76 13.61
N LEU A 216 -18.35 7.17 13.65
CA LEU A 216 -17.49 7.21 14.83
C LEU A 216 -17.42 8.61 15.41
N LEU A 217 -17.75 8.80 16.69
CA LEU A 217 -17.63 10.08 17.38
C LEU A 217 -16.18 10.54 17.48
N LEU A 218 -15.90 11.80 17.10
CA LEU A 218 -14.58 12.38 17.29
C LEU A 218 -14.37 12.87 18.74
N PRO A 219 -13.16 12.73 19.32
CA PRO A 219 -12.87 13.18 20.68
C PRO A 219 -13.04 14.70 20.86
N ASP A 220 -13.48 15.15 22.04
CA ASP A 220 -13.45 16.59 22.39
C ASP A 220 -12.05 17.05 22.80
N ASP A 221 -11.37 16.21 23.58
CA ASP A 221 -10.02 16.46 24.04
C ASP A 221 -9.04 16.10 22.92
N LEU A 222 -8.49 17.13 22.28
CA LEU A 222 -7.64 17.00 21.10
C LEU A 222 -6.21 16.61 21.47
N MET A 223 -5.68 15.53 20.89
CA MET A 223 -4.24 15.21 21.00
C MET A 223 -3.39 16.35 20.43
N GLU A 224 -2.32 16.73 21.12
CA GLU A 224 -1.35 17.66 20.54
C GLU A 224 -0.68 17.01 19.31
N PRO A 225 -0.88 17.58 18.10
CA PRO A 225 -0.41 16.98 16.86
C PRO A 225 1.09 17.16 16.69
N ARG A 226 1.76 16.19 16.07
CA ARG A 226 3.20 16.30 15.77
C ARG A 226 3.43 16.66 14.31
N LEU A 227 4.31 17.63 14.06
CA LEU A 227 4.64 18.08 12.71
C LEU A 227 5.42 17.00 11.95
N CYS A 228 5.12 16.85 10.65
CA CYS A 228 5.84 15.92 9.79
C CYS A 228 7.31 16.33 9.58
N ASP A 229 8.20 15.33 9.53
CA ASP A 229 9.55 15.45 8.98
C ASP A 229 9.78 14.36 7.94
N GLU A 230 9.99 14.74 6.68
CA GLU A 230 10.20 13.80 5.57
C GLU A 230 11.41 12.88 5.80
N ARG A 231 12.37 13.27 6.63
CA ARG A 231 13.56 12.43 6.90
C ARG A 231 13.26 11.20 7.77
N VAL A 232 12.10 11.18 8.43
CA VAL A 232 11.57 10.02 9.18
C VAL A 232 10.33 9.49 8.48
N GLU A 233 9.41 10.37 8.07
CA GLU A 233 8.10 10.03 7.48
C GLU A 233 7.17 9.22 8.40
N TYR A 234 5.90 9.59 8.37
CA TYR A 234 4.77 8.89 8.98
C TYR A 234 3.59 9.04 8.03
N PHE A 235 2.59 8.16 8.14
CA PHE A 235 1.26 8.50 7.62
C PHE A 235 0.82 9.85 8.19
N SER A 236 0.13 10.65 7.39
CA SER A 236 -0.09 12.07 7.74
C SER A 236 -1.37 12.66 7.16
N THR A 237 -1.86 13.68 7.85
CA THR A 237 -2.90 14.60 7.38
C THR A 237 -2.28 15.93 6.99
N ARG A 238 -2.78 16.56 5.92
CA ARG A 238 -2.32 17.86 5.43
C ARG A 238 -3.48 18.84 5.34
N LYS A 239 -3.24 20.08 5.74
CA LYS A 239 -4.21 21.18 5.70
C LYS A 239 -3.54 22.49 5.31
N ILE A 240 -4.28 23.39 4.69
CA ILE A 240 -3.84 24.75 4.38
C ILE A 240 -4.26 25.66 5.52
N ASP A 241 -3.28 26.27 6.19
CA ASP A 241 -3.45 27.17 7.30
C ASP A 241 -3.32 28.63 6.82
N TYR A 242 -4.43 29.37 6.93
CA TYR A 242 -4.55 30.78 6.58
C TYR A 242 -4.37 31.70 7.79
N GLY A 243 -4.34 31.15 9.02
CA GLY A 243 -4.26 31.94 10.25
C GLY A 243 -2.85 32.42 10.61
N LEU A 244 -1.84 31.99 9.86
CA LEU A 244 -0.43 32.32 10.14
C LEU A 244 -0.05 33.69 9.55
N ASP A 245 0.84 34.39 10.25
CA ASP A 245 1.47 35.62 9.77
C ASP A 245 2.58 35.32 8.74
N GLU A 246 2.17 34.77 7.61
CA GLU A 246 3.04 34.35 6.51
C GLU A 246 2.54 35.00 5.21
N GLN A 247 3.46 35.37 4.31
CA GLN A 247 3.10 36.02 3.04
C GLN A 247 2.55 35.02 1.98
N ARG A 248 1.86 33.97 2.43
CA ARG A 248 1.24 32.92 1.63
C ARG A 248 0.38 32.03 2.53
N ALA A 249 -0.56 31.30 1.93
CA ALA A 249 -1.21 30.18 2.60
C ALA A 249 -0.20 29.05 2.83
N VAL A 250 -0.16 28.48 4.03
CA VAL A 250 0.87 27.50 4.42
C VAL A 250 0.27 26.12 4.55
N THR A 251 0.86 25.12 3.89
CA THR A 251 0.49 23.73 4.14
C THR A 251 1.11 23.25 5.46
N ARG A 252 0.28 22.87 6.42
CA ARG A 252 0.65 22.14 7.64
C ARG A 252 0.49 20.65 7.40
N CYS A 253 1.42 19.87 7.91
CA CYS A 253 1.41 18.41 7.87
C CYS A 253 1.54 17.89 9.30
N PHE A 254 0.61 17.03 9.71
CA PHE A 254 0.63 16.35 11.00
C PHE A 254 0.69 14.84 10.79
N ILE A 255 1.55 14.17 11.55
CA ILE A 255 1.67 12.71 11.50
C ILE A 255 0.45 12.07 12.16
N THR A 256 0.12 10.85 11.76
CA THR A 256 -0.89 10.03 12.42
C THR A 256 -0.24 9.11 13.43
N ARG A 257 -0.67 9.14 14.69
CA ARG A 257 -0.11 8.31 15.77
C ARG A 257 -1.13 8.08 16.88
N TRP A 258 -0.93 7.06 17.70
CA TRP A 258 -1.68 6.87 18.94
C TRP A 258 -1.33 7.93 19.99
N ARG A 259 -2.31 8.33 20.80
CA ARG A 259 -2.09 9.20 21.96
C ARG A 259 -1.47 8.38 23.09
N LEU A 260 -0.16 8.53 23.33
CA LEU A 260 0.55 7.94 24.47
C LEU A 260 1.01 9.03 25.43
N GLU A 261 0.43 9.02 26.63
CA GLU A 261 0.80 9.89 27.74
C GLU A 261 1.40 9.05 28.87
N PRO A 262 2.54 9.45 29.46
CA PRO A 262 3.17 8.68 30.53
C PRO A 262 2.33 8.72 31.81
N SER A 263 2.17 7.56 32.46
CA SER A 263 1.53 7.46 33.78
C SER A 263 2.30 8.22 34.87
N ASP A 264 3.63 8.33 34.74
CA ASP A 264 4.48 9.24 35.52
C ASP A 264 5.32 10.12 34.58
N PRO A 265 4.84 11.34 34.24
CA PRO A 265 5.56 12.26 33.37
C PRO A 265 6.91 12.70 33.91
N ALA A 266 7.10 12.70 35.23
CA ALA A 266 8.36 13.11 35.85
C ALA A 266 9.42 12.02 35.75
N ALA A 267 9.02 10.74 35.87
CA ALA A 267 9.90 9.59 35.63
C ALA A 267 10.28 9.46 34.15
N HIS A 268 9.30 9.58 33.24
CA HIS A 268 9.55 9.60 31.80
C HIS A 268 10.55 10.69 31.40
N ALA A 269 10.40 11.91 31.93
CA ALA A 269 11.32 13.02 31.68
C ALA A 269 12.76 12.78 32.19
N ARG A 270 12.96 11.82 33.11
CA ARG A 270 14.29 11.38 33.57
C ARG A 270 14.88 10.23 32.73
N GLY A 271 14.14 9.74 31.72
CA GLY A 271 14.50 8.59 30.90
C GLY A 271 14.15 7.24 31.54
N GLU A 272 13.29 7.22 32.56
CA GLU A 272 12.78 5.96 33.14
C GLU A 272 11.62 5.42 32.29
N LEU A 273 11.55 4.10 32.11
CA LEU A 273 10.41 3.45 31.48
C LEU A 273 9.17 3.59 32.37
N VAL A 274 8.06 4.00 31.77
CA VAL A 274 6.76 4.09 32.44
C VAL A 274 5.66 3.52 31.57
N ASP A 275 4.60 3.00 32.19
CA ASP A 275 3.43 2.58 31.41
C ASP A 275 2.69 3.82 30.85
N PRO A 276 2.09 3.75 29.66
CA PRO A 276 1.19 4.82 29.21
C PRO A 276 -0.11 4.79 30.02
N VAL A 277 -0.78 5.93 30.12
CA VAL A 277 -2.12 6.03 30.71
C VAL A 277 -3.12 5.12 29.97
N LYS A 278 -3.03 5.06 28.65
CA LYS A 278 -3.82 4.17 27.79
C LYS A 278 -2.87 3.38 26.88
N PRO A 279 -2.71 2.06 27.08
CA PRO A 279 -1.95 1.21 26.17
C PRO A 279 -2.71 1.00 24.85
N ILE A 280 -1.98 0.68 23.79
CA ILE A 280 -2.51 0.24 22.51
C ILE A 280 -2.82 -1.25 22.63
N VAL A 281 -4.07 -1.64 22.46
CA VAL A 281 -4.51 -3.04 22.65
C VAL A 281 -5.10 -3.57 21.35
N TYR A 282 -4.52 -4.66 20.83
CA TYR A 282 -5.06 -5.40 19.69
C TYR A 282 -5.73 -6.69 20.17
N TYR A 283 -7.01 -6.84 19.89
CA TYR A 283 -7.76 -8.05 20.18
C TYR A 283 -7.66 -9.03 19.01
N ILE A 284 -7.53 -10.32 19.30
CA ILE A 284 -7.58 -11.36 18.27
C ILE A 284 -9.02 -11.80 18.07
N ASP A 285 -9.49 -11.75 16.82
CA ASP A 285 -10.82 -12.24 16.42
C ASP A 285 -11.01 -13.71 16.84
N PRO A 286 -12.08 -14.06 17.59
CA PRO A 286 -12.41 -15.44 17.96
C PRO A 286 -12.50 -16.42 16.79
N ALA A 287 -12.77 -15.94 15.57
CA ALA A 287 -12.81 -16.77 14.37
C ALA A 287 -11.40 -17.21 13.89
N THR A 288 -10.34 -16.66 14.48
CA THR A 288 -8.96 -17.02 14.16
C THR A 288 -8.67 -18.47 14.56
N PRO A 289 -8.08 -19.30 13.68
CA PRO A 289 -7.67 -20.65 14.06
C PRO A 289 -6.76 -20.64 15.30
N PRO A 290 -7.08 -21.39 16.37
CA PRO A 290 -6.39 -21.27 17.67
C PRO A 290 -4.87 -21.45 17.61
N LYS A 291 -4.37 -22.25 16.67
CA LYS A 291 -2.94 -22.48 16.48
C LYS A 291 -2.16 -21.24 15.99
N TRP A 292 -2.83 -20.29 15.35
CA TRP A 292 -2.22 -19.07 14.82
C TRP A 292 -2.29 -17.89 15.79
N VAL A 293 -3.19 -17.94 16.78
CA VAL A 293 -3.38 -16.89 17.79
C VAL A 293 -2.07 -16.51 18.50
N PRO A 294 -1.22 -17.45 18.98
CA PRO A 294 0.02 -17.09 19.65
C PRO A 294 0.97 -16.25 18.78
N TYR A 295 1.07 -16.57 17.49
CA TYR A 295 1.97 -15.90 16.55
C TYR A 295 1.48 -14.50 16.17
N LEU A 296 0.16 -14.32 16.01
CA LEU A 296 -0.43 -13.00 15.79
C LEU A 296 -0.19 -12.08 17.00
N LYS A 297 -0.39 -12.59 18.22
CA LYS A 297 -0.12 -11.86 19.46
C LYS A 297 1.35 -11.46 19.56
N GLN A 298 2.27 -12.38 19.26
CA GLN A 298 3.70 -12.08 19.23
C GLN A 298 4.05 -10.98 18.23
N GLY A 299 3.46 -10.99 17.03
CA GLY A 299 3.74 -9.94 16.03
C GLY A 299 3.33 -8.53 16.49
N VAL A 300 2.26 -8.42 17.30
CA VAL A 300 1.90 -7.15 17.97
C VAL A 300 2.95 -6.76 19.00
N GLU A 301 3.34 -7.71 19.85
CA GLU A 301 4.25 -7.48 20.98
C GLU A 301 5.71 -7.31 20.55
N ASP A 302 6.08 -7.70 19.32
CA ASP A 302 7.40 -7.45 18.72
C ASP A 302 7.74 -5.95 18.65
N TRP A 303 6.74 -5.08 18.66
CA TRP A 303 6.92 -3.62 18.69
C TRP A 303 7.21 -3.05 20.08
N GLN A 304 7.04 -3.83 21.14
CA GLN A 304 7.26 -3.35 22.52
C GLN A 304 8.68 -2.81 22.71
N VAL A 305 9.68 -3.41 22.07
CA VAL A 305 11.09 -2.95 22.12
C VAL A 305 11.29 -1.56 21.52
N ALA A 306 10.46 -1.16 20.55
CA ALA A 306 10.52 0.17 19.94
C ALA A 306 9.85 1.22 20.84
N PHE A 307 8.75 0.86 21.51
CA PHE A 307 8.11 1.74 22.49
C PHE A 307 8.91 1.90 23.79
N GLU A 308 9.65 0.87 24.19
CA GLU A 308 10.62 0.98 25.29
C GLU A 308 11.68 2.04 24.97
N GLN A 309 12.16 2.10 23.73
CA GLN A 309 13.08 3.15 23.29
C GLN A 309 12.45 4.55 23.34
N ALA A 310 11.12 4.66 23.13
CA ALA A 310 10.36 5.91 23.31
C ALA A 310 10.04 6.24 24.80
N GLY A 311 10.48 5.40 25.74
CA GLY A 311 10.29 5.58 27.19
C GLY A 311 9.04 4.90 27.76
N PHE A 312 8.38 4.01 27.02
CA PHE A 312 7.14 3.37 27.46
C PHE A 312 7.28 1.85 27.66
N SER A 313 6.97 1.36 28.86
CA SER A 313 6.69 -0.06 29.12
C SER A 313 5.23 -0.38 28.80
N ASN A 314 4.93 -1.63 28.41
CA ASN A 314 3.56 -2.11 28.17
C ASN A 314 2.72 -1.19 27.25
N ALA A 315 3.37 -0.62 26.23
CA ALA A 315 2.74 0.38 25.36
C ALA A 315 1.81 -0.25 24.33
N ILE A 316 2.15 -1.45 23.89
CA ILE A 316 1.45 -2.19 22.85
C ILE A 316 1.31 -3.65 23.28
N ILE A 317 0.09 -4.14 23.34
CA ILE A 317 -0.23 -5.47 23.86
C ILE A 317 -1.29 -6.17 22.99
N ALA A 318 -1.24 -7.49 22.95
CA ALA A 318 -2.26 -8.30 22.31
C ALA A 318 -3.13 -9.02 23.33
N ALA A 319 -4.44 -9.01 23.12
CA ALA A 319 -5.42 -9.62 24.00
C ALA A 319 -6.31 -10.61 23.23
N ASP A 320 -6.83 -11.60 23.94
CA ASP A 320 -7.94 -12.41 23.43
C ASP A 320 -9.23 -11.59 23.54
N ALA A 321 -10.13 -11.74 22.58
CA ALA A 321 -11.46 -11.13 22.70
C ALA A 321 -12.15 -11.63 23.99
N PRO A 322 -12.85 -10.75 24.73
CA PRO A 322 -13.57 -11.14 25.95
C PRO A 322 -14.57 -12.28 25.67
N ALA A 323 -14.33 -13.45 26.25
CA ALA A 323 -15.15 -14.65 25.99
C ALA A 323 -16.53 -14.61 26.68
N ASP A 324 -16.66 -13.82 27.75
CA ASP A 324 -17.84 -13.75 28.61
C ASP A 324 -18.62 -12.43 28.45
N ASP A 325 -18.30 -11.63 27.44
CA ASP A 325 -18.98 -10.36 27.14
C ASP A 325 -19.82 -10.51 25.87
N PRO A 326 -21.15 -10.71 25.98
CA PRO A 326 -22.02 -10.85 24.80
C PRO A 326 -22.16 -9.56 24.00
N ASP A 327 -21.79 -8.41 24.58
CA ASP A 327 -21.88 -7.10 23.96
C ASP A 327 -20.56 -6.70 23.26
N TRP A 328 -19.49 -7.48 23.47
CA TRP A 328 -18.24 -7.28 22.74
C TRP A 328 -18.44 -7.58 21.26
N SER A 329 -18.04 -6.63 20.42
CA SER A 329 -18.08 -6.76 18.98
C SER A 329 -16.77 -6.25 18.38
N PRO A 330 -16.24 -6.90 17.34
CA PRO A 330 -15.11 -6.33 16.62
C PRO A 330 -15.48 -5.03 15.89
N GLU A 331 -16.77 -4.72 15.75
CA GLU A 331 -17.29 -3.47 15.15
C GLU A 331 -17.43 -2.31 16.16
N ASP A 332 -17.16 -2.54 17.44
CA ASP A 332 -17.09 -1.48 18.44
C ASP A 332 -15.74 -0.77 18.35
N ALA A 333 -15.76 0.52 18.01
CA ALA A 333 -14.56 1.31 17.74
C ALA A 333 -13.67 1.53 18.98
N ARG A 334 -14.13 1.14 20.17
CA ARG A 334 -13.28 1.12 21.38
C ARG A 334 -12.20 0.05 21.32
N TYR A 335 -12.34 -0.95 20.45
CA TYR A 335 -11.42 -2.08 20.30
C TYR A 335 -10.75 -2.06 18.93
N SER A 336 -9.42 -2.18 18.91
CA SER A 336 -8.68 -2.49 17.68
C SER A 336 -8.53 -4.00 17.55
N VAL A 337 -8.79 -4.56 16.36
CA VAL A 337 -8.93 -6.01 16.19
C VAL A 337 -8.13 -6.51 15.00
N ILE A 338 -7.47 -7.67 15.16
CA ILE A 338 -6.97 -8.47 14.04
C ILE A 338 -8.11 -9.39 13.58
N ARG A 339 -8.79 -8.99 12.50
CA ARG A 339 -9.98 -9.65 11.94
C ARG A 339 -9.61 -10.77 10.97
N TYR A 340 -10.13 -11.97 11.20
CA TYR A 340 -9.81 -13.14 10.37
C TYR A 340 -10.85 -13.34 9.26
N LEU A 341 -10.44 -13.18 8.00
CA LEU A 341 -11.31 -13.20 6.83
C LEU A 341 -11.15 -14.51 6.03
N ALA A 342 -12.23 -15.28 5.91
CA ALA A 342 -12.29 -16.47 5.08
C ALA A 342 -12.36 -16.08 3.59
N SER A 343 -11.20 -15.81 2.98
CA SER A 343 -11.08 -15.30 1.61
C SER A 343 -9.89 -15.92 0.88
N PRO A 344 -10.02 -16.20 -0.44
CA PRO A 344 -8.91 -16.70 -1.27
C PRO A 344 -7.85 -15.62 -1.58
N VAL A 345 -8.04 -14.38 -1.12
CA VAL A 345 -7.07 -13.29 -1.30
C VAL A 345 -5.79 -13.60 -0.53
N GLN A 346 -4.66 -13.50 -1.23
CA GLN A 346 -3.32 -13.69 -0.71
C GLN A 346 -2.75 -12.35 -0.24
N ASN A 347 -3.24 -11.80 0.87
CA ASN A 347 -2.73 -10.53 1.42
C ASN A 347 -3.07 -10.35 2.91
N ALA A 348 -2.51 -9.33 3.54
CA ALA A 348 -2.99 -8.72 4.78
C ALA A 348 -3.04 -7.19 4.61
N SER A 349 -3.71 -6.48 5.52
CA SER A 349 -3.71 -5.01 5.51
C SER A 349 -4.00 -4.44 6.90
N GLY A 350 -3.17 -3.51 7.37
CA GLY A 350 -3.33 -2.77 8.62
C GLY A 350 -3.75 -1.31 8.41
N PRO A 351 -5.00 -1.02 8.00
CA PRO A 351 -5.50 0.34 7.96
C PRO A 351 -5.73 0.86 9.39
N HIS A 352 -5.67 2.19 9.55
CA HIS A 352 -6.09 2.85 10.77
C HIS A 352 -7.07 3.99 10.47
N VAL A 353 -7.86 4.36 11.46
CA VAL A 353 -8.75 5.53 11.45
C VAL A 353 -8.16 6.59 12.34
N HIS A 354 -8.13 7.83 11.87
CA HIS A 354 -7.55 8.93 12.63
C HIS A 354 -8.41 10.19 12.60
N ASP A 355 -8.28 10.99 13.64
CA ASP A 355 -8.85 12.33 13.71
C ASP A 355 -8.16 13.25 12.68
N PRO A 356 -8.88 13.84 11.71
CA PRO A 356 -8.29 14.70 10.68
C PRO A 356 -7.76 16.04 11.23
N ARG A 357 -8.15 16.41 12.45
CA ARG A 357 -7.75 17.64 13.13
C ARG A 357 -6.35 17.50 13.73
N THR A 358 -6.04 16.35 14.33
CA THR A 358 -4.82 16.14 15.10
C THR A 358 -3.90 15.05 14.54
N GLY A 359 -4.44 14.09 13.79
CA GLY A 359 -3.75 12.85 13.44
C GLY A 359 -3.82 11.77 14.52
N GLU A 360 -4.60 11.95 15.59
CA GLU A 360 -4.78 10.91 16.59
C GLU A 360 -5.40 9.65 15.97
N ILE A 361 -4.71 8.52 16.05
CA ILE A 361 -5.27 7.21 15.67
C ILE A 361 -6.30 6.82 16.73
N LEU A 362 -7.52 6.52 16.27
CA LEU A 362 -8.68 6.24 17.11
C LEU A 362 -8.94 4.74 17.23
N GLU A 363 -8.89 4.03 16.09
CA GLU A 363 -9.09 2.58 15.99
C GLU A 363 -8.33 2.00 14.80
N SER A 364 -8.11 0.69 14.85
CA SER A 364 -7.45 -0.08 13.79
C SER A 364 -8.06 -1.48 13.66
N ASP A 365 -8.40 -1.84 12.43
CA ASP A 365 -8.92 -3.15 12.04
C ASP A 365 -7.92 -3.82 11.07
N ILE A 366 -6.99 -4.61 11.59
CA ILE A 366 -6.06 -5.38 10.73
C ILE A 366 -6.85 -6.50 10.05
N GLN A 367 -6.82 -6.51 8.72
CA GLN A 367 -7.52 -7.48 7.89
C GLN A 367 -6.60 -8.65 7.55
N TRP A 368 -6.87 -9.80 8.15
CA TRP A 368 -6.11 -11.01 7.97
C TRP A 368 -6.82 -11.98 7.03
N TYR A 369 -6.40 -12.07 5.77
CA TYR A 369 -7.02 -12.98 4.80
C TYR A 369 -6.46 -14.39 4.93
N HIS A 370 -7.32 -15.40 4.97
CA HIS A 370 -6.92 -16.80 5.16
C HIS A 370 -5.81 -17.24 4.19
N ASN A 371 -5.88 -16.84 2.91
CA ASN A 371 -4.93 -17.30 1.90
C ASN A 371 -3.58 -16.57 1.91
N VAL A 372 -3.32 -15.64 2.85
CA VAL A 372 -1.98 -15.03 3.03
C VAL A 372 -0.89 -16.09 3.22
N MET A 373 -1.24 -17.25 3.78
CA MET A 373 -0.33 -18.38 3.98
C MET A 373 0.23 -18.93 2.65
N ASN A 374 -0.53 -18.93 1.56
CA ASN A 374 -0.01 -19.38 0.26
C ASN A 374 1.06 -18.43 -0.28
N LEU A 375 0.86 -17.12 -0.08
CA LEU A 375 1.84 -16.10 -0.44
C LEU A 375 3.14 -16.28 0.34
N LEU A 376 3.01 -16.44 1.66
CA LEU A 376 4.12 -16.65 2.58
C LEU A 376 4.87 -17.93 2.25
N ARG A 377 4.15 -19.03 1.98
CA ARG A 377 4.74 -20.28 1.49
C ARG A 377 5.61 -20.04 0.27
N ASN A 378 5.05 -19.44 -0.77
CA ASN A 378 5.74 -19.25 -2.04
C ASN A 378 6.97 -18.35 -1.89
N TRP A 379 6.84 -17.23 -1.17
CA TRP A 379 7.97 -16.33 -0.93
C TRP A 379 9.08 -17.01 -0.13
N PHE A 380 8.74 -17.66 0.98
CA PHE A 380 9.73 -18.31 1.84
C PHE A 380 10.42 -19.48 1.13
N PHE A 381 9.67 -20.31 0.40
CA PHE A 381 10.21 -21.38 -0.43
C PHE A 381 11.20 -20.83 -1.46
N ILE A 382 10.77 -19.88 -2.29
CA ILE A 382 11.56 -19.42 -3.44
C ILE A 382 12.81 -18.66 -3.00
N GLN A 383 12.73 -17.93 -1.89
CA GLN A 383 13.85 -17.12 -1.40
C GLN A 383 14.80 -17.92 -0.50
N THR A 384 14.34 -18.96 0.21
CA THR A 384 15.16 -19.60 1.25
C THR A 384 15.42 -21.09 1.06
N ALA A 385 14.61 -21.85 0.31
CA ALA A 385 14.69 -23.33 0.24
C ALA A 385 16.07 -23.89 -0.18
N ALA A 386 16.84 -23.12 -0.94
CA ALA A 386 18.21 -23.49 -1.29
C ALA A 386 19.09 -23.65 -0.03
N ALA A 387 18.99 -22.73 0.93
CA ALA A 387 19.79 -22.68 2.15
C ALA A 387 19.04 -23.11 3.42
N ASN A 388 17.71 -23.28 3.34
CA ASN A 388 16.84 -23.63 4.46
C ASN A 388 16.06 -24.92 4.16
N GLU A 389 16.30 -25.97 4.93
CA GLU A 389 15.61 -27.26 4.73
C GLU A 389 14.13 -27.21 5.11
N GLU A 390 13.77 -26.39 6.10
CA GLU A 390 12.40 -26.22 6.59
C GLU A 390 11.49 -25.55 5.53
N ALA A 391 12.08 -24.90 4.54
CA ALA A 391 11.38 -24.24 3.45
C ALA A 391 11.20 -25.12 2.19
N ARG A 392 11.61 -26.40 2.20
CA ARG A 392 11.58 -27.29 1.02
C ARG A 392 10.26 -28.05 0.82
N GLY A 393 9.24 -27.76 1.62
CA GLY A 393 7.92 -28.41 1.53
C GLY A 393 6.85 -27.53 0.89
N ILE A 394 5.89 -28.15 0.20
CA ILE A 394 4.65 -27.49 -0.28
C ILE A 394 3.64 -27.22 0.85
N ARG A 395 3.85 -27.88 2.00
CA ARG A 395 3.14 -27.65 3.25
C ARG A 395 4.18 -27.58 4.36
N PHE A 396 4.34 -26.39 4.93
CA PHE A 396 5.21 -26.19 6.06
C PHE A 396 4.61 -26.74 7.35
N ASP A 397 5.48 -27.05 8.30
CA ASP A 397 5.08 -27.30 9.67
C ASP A 397 4.42 -26.05 10.27
N ASP A 398 3.53 -26.26 11.24
CA ASP A 398 2.78 -25.18 11.88
C ASP A 398 3.72 -24.16 12.56
N GLU A 399 4.88 -24.58 13.06
CA GLU A 399 5.86 -23.67 13.65
C GLU A 399 6.45 -22.70 12.61
N VAL A 400 6.88 -23.21 11.47
CA VAL A 400 7.42 -22.41 10.36
C VAL A 400 6.36 -21.44 9.84
N MET A 401 5.15 -21.93 9.53
CA MET A 401 4.07 -21.05 9.08
C MET A 401 3.67 -20.03 10.15
N GLY A 402 3.72 -20.41 11.43
CA GLY A 402 3.50 -19.53 12.56
C GLY A 402 4.47 -18.34 12.58
N GLU A 403 5.76 -18.57 12.40
CA GLU A 403 6.75 -17.48 12.34
C GLU A 403 6.54 -16.57 11.11
N LEU A 404 6.09 -17.12 9.98
CA LEU A 404 5.72 -16.30 8.80
C LEU A 404 4.48 -15.45 9.08
N ILE A 405 3.51 -15.98 9.83
CA ILE A 405 2.32 -15.26 10.30
C ILE A 405 2.72 -14.14 11.27
N ARG A 406 3.61 -14.42 12.24
CA ARG A 406 4.15 -13.43 13.17
C ARG A 406 4.80 -12.26 12.43
N PHE A 407 5.64 -12.54 11.44
CA PHE A 407 6.27 -11.52 10.60
C PHE A 407 5.25 -10.58 9.95
N VAL A 408 4.25 -11.13 9.24
CA VAL A 408 3.25 -10.29 8.58
C VAL A 408 2.41 -9.52 9.60
N SER A 409 2.06 -10.15 10.73
CA SER A 409 1.37 -9.47 11.82
C SER A 409 2.15 -8.26 12.34
N ALA A 410 3.45 -8.42 12.58
CA ALA A 410 4.32 -7.32 12.98
C ALA A 410 4.41 -6.22 11.90
N HIS A 411 4.51 -6.59 10.62
CA HIS A 411 4.50 -5.62 9.52
C HIS A 411 3.20 -4.80 9.48
N GLU A 412 2.04 -5.45 9.55
CA GLU A 412 0.76 -4.75 9.54
C GLU A 412 0.59 -3.87 10.78
N VAL A 413 1.05 -4.33 11.96
CA VAL A 413 1.03 -3.51 13.18
C VAL A 413 1.85 -2.22 13.01
N GLY A 414 2.98 -2.26 12.31
CA GLY A 414 3.77 -1.07 11.98
C GLY A 414 2.96 0.01 11.24
N HIS A 415 2.10 -0.38 10.30
CA HIS A 415 1.18 0.57 9.64
C HIS A 415 0.16 1.18 10.59
N THR A 416 -0.33 0.39 11.53
CA THR A 416 -1.36 0.81 12.49
C THR A 416 -0.83 1.70 13.60
N ILE A 417 0.49 1.75 13.81
CA ILE A 417 1.16 2.72 14.69
C ILE A 417 1.68 3.95 13.94
N GLY A 418 1.37 4.08 12.65
CA GLY A 418 1.61 5.28 11.85
C GLY A 418 2.76 5.19 10.83
N LEU A 419 3.43 4.04 10.71
CA LEU A 419 4.62 3.91 9.86
C LEU A 419 4.27 3.53 8.41
N PRO A 420 4.72 4.30 7.40
CA PRO A 420 4.70 3.87 6.01
C PRO A 420 5.84 2.89 5.73
N HIS A 421 5.85 2.31 4.53
CA HIS A 421 6.99 1.50 4.11
C HIS A 421 8.27 2.33 3.96
N ASN A 422 9.40 1.80 4.43
CA ASN A 422 10.72 2.37 4.20
C ASN A 422 11.50 1.50 3.21
N MET A 423 11.44 1.82 1.93
CA MET A 423 12.06 1.01 0.89
C MET A 423 13.58 1.20 0.80
N GLN A 424 14.15 2.17 1.52
CA GLN A 424 15.60 2.41 1.54
C GLN A 424 16.37 1.49 2.48
N SER A 425 15.65 0.88 3.42
CA SER A 425 16.25 0.22 4.58
C SER A 425 17.21 -0.90 4.16
N SER A 426 16.76 -1.72 3.23
CA SER A 426 17.41 -2.95 2.77
C SER A 426 18.73 -2.78 2.01
N ALA A 427 19.08 -1.56 1.63
CA ALA A 427 20.30 -1.26 0.87
C ALA A 427 21.55 -1.06 1.73
N TYR A 428 21.46 -1.12 3.06
CA TYR A 428 22.56 -0.69 3.95
C TYR A 428 23.20 -1.80 4.79
N TYR A 429 22.68 -3.03 4.75
CA TYR A 429 23.40 -4.19 5.25
C TYR A 429 24.29 -4.77 4.16
N THR A 430 25.53 -5.11 4.49
CA THR A 430 26.43 -5.70 3.51
C THR A 430 25.99 -7.12 3.15
N VAL A 431 26.21 -7.52 1.90
CA VAL A 431 25.97 -8.91 1.46
C VAL A 431 26.70 -9.93 2.36
N ASP A 432 27.86 -9.57 2.92
CA ASP A 432 28.60 -10.45 3.83
C ASP A 432 27.95 -10.57 5.21
N GLN A 433 27.43 -9.47 5.77
CA GLN A 433 26.67 -9.53 7.03
C GLN A 433 25.44 -10.44 6.90
N LEU A 434 24.72 -10.34 5.76
CA LEU A 434 23.53 -11.14 5.50
C LEU A 434 23.80 -12.65 5.51
N ARG A 435 25.06 -13.08 5.35
CA ARG A 435 25.46 -14.49 5.34
C ARG A 435 25.94 -14.99 6.71
N THR A 436 25.68 -14.22 7.78
CA THR A 436 26.12 -14.54 9.14
C THR A 436 24.99 -14.36 10.15
N ARG A 437 25.20 -14.85 11.39
CA ARG A 437 24.27 -14.68 12.52
C ARG A 437 23.91 -13.23 12.87
N PHE A 438 24.56 -12.23 12.26
CA PHE A 438 24.13 -10.84 12.29
C PHE A 438 22.61 -10.72 11.99
N VAL A 439 22.11 -11.46 11.01
CA VAL A 439 20.69 -11.43 10.61
C VAL A 439 19.75 -11.90 11.71
N CYS A 440 20.22 -12.79 12.60
CA CYS A 440 19.39 -13.31 13.69
C CYS A 440 19.08 -12.26 14.76
N GLU A 441 19.87 -11.19 14.84
CA GLU A 441 19.66 -10.07 15.77
C GLU A 441 19.08 -8.84 15.06
N MET A 442 19.57 -8.58 13.85
CA MET A 442 19.30 -7.33 13.13
C MET A 442 18.19 -7.47 12.08
N GLY A 443 17.74 -8.70 11.80
CA GLY A 443 16.90 -8.99 10.64
C GLY A 443 17.65 -8.81 9.32
N VAL A 444 16.90 -8.98 8.22
CA VAL A 444 17.44 -8.83 6.85
C VAL A 444 17.53 -7.37 6.38
N ALA A 445 16.86 -6.46 7.09
CA ALA A 445 16.90 -5.03 6.85
C ALA A 445 16.73 -4.26 8.17
N PRO A 446 17.19 -3.00 8.26
CA PRO A 446 17.03 -2.15 9.44
C PRO A 446 15.57 -1.83 9.84
N SER A 447 14.60 -2.09 8.95
CA SER A 447 13.18 -1.86 9.16
C SER A 447 12.37 -3.05 8.67
N ILE A 448 11.46 -3.56 9.52
CA ILE A 448 10.45 -4.54 9.12
C ILE A 448 9.44 -3.93 8.12
N MET A 449 9.37 -2.60 8.05
CA MET A 449 8.49 -1.86 7.12
C MET A 449 9.04 -1.81 5.70
N ASP A 450 10.24 -2.32 5.45
CA ASP A 450 10.72 -2.56 4.09
C ASP A 450 10.05 -3.84 3.51
N TYR A 451 9.98 -3.94 2.19
CA TYR A 451 9.67 -5.19 1.48
C TYR A 451 10.92 -6.06 1.31
N ALA A 452 11.82 -6.09 2.28
CA ALA A 452 12.92 -7.05 2.37
C ALA A 452 12.45 -8.28 3.15
N ARG A 453 11.71 -9.17 2.48
CA ARG A 453 10.93 -10.20 3.18
C ARG A 453 11.75 -11.38 3.69
N PHE A 454 12.67 -11.94 2.89
CA PHE A 454 13.51 -13.04 3.35
C PHE A 454 14.93 -12.97 2.81
N ASN A 455 15.86 -13.63 3.51
CA ASN A 455 17.28 -13.63 3.20
C ASN A 455 17.63 -14.49 1.97
N TYR A 456 17.33 -14.01 0.76
CA TYR A 456 17.62 -14.73 -0.47
C TYR A 456 19.11 -14.84 -0.83
N VAL A 457 19.96 -14.11 -0.09
CA VAL A 457 21.42 -14.07 -0.27
C VAL A 457 22.10 -15.27 0.40
N ALA A 458 21.53 -15.80 1.48
CA ALA A 458 22.05 -16.94 2.23
C ALA A 458 22.32 -18.15 1.30
N GLN A 459 23.49 -18.76 1.42
CA GLN A 459 23.90 -19.94 0.67
C GLN A 459 23.92 -21.19 1.55
N PRO A 460 23.83 -22.40 0.97
CA PRO A 460 24.05 -23.64 1.72
C PRO A 460 25.38 -23.60 2.49
N GLY A 461 25.32 -23.81 3.80
CA GLY A 461 26.47 -23.80 4.71
C GLY A 461 26.74 -22.46 5.39
N ASP A 462 26.02 -21.39 5.06
CA ASP A 462 26.04 -20.15 5.85
C ASP A 462 25.31 -20.35 7.18
N ASP A 463 25.87 -19.82 8.29
CA ASP A 463 25.20 -19.77 9.60
C ASP A 463 24.53 -18.41 9.75
N THR A 464 23.27 -18.32 9.30
CA THR A 464 22.48 -17.08 9.24
C THR A 464 20.99 -17.36 9.50
N CYS A 465 20.20 -16.29 9.65
CA CYS A 465 18.75 -16.34 9.77
C CYS A 465 18.09 -15.79 8.49
N PHE A 466 16.78 -15.99 8.37
CA PHE A 466 16.03 -15.70 7.14
C PHE A 466 15.00 -14.59 7.27
N MET A 467 14.65 -14.19 8.49
CA MET A 467 13.49 -13.35 8.77
C MET A 467 13.87 -11.88 9.03
N PRO A 468 13.01 -10.93 8.65
CA PRO A 468 13.06 -9.55 9.13
C PRO A 468 12.54 -9.48 10.57
N VAL A 469 12.88 -8.40 11.26
CA VAL A 469 12.48 -8.13 12.66
C VAL A 469 12.27 -6.63 12.82
N VAL A 470 11.62 -6.21 13.91
CA VAL A 470 11.56 -4.79 14.32
C VAL A 470 12.98 -4.29 14.57
N GLY A 471 13.49 -3.54 13.59
CA GLY A 471 14.91 -3.22 13.47
C GLY A 471 15.29 -1.83 14.01
N PRO A 472 16.56 -1.42 13.86
CA PRO A 472 17.04 -0.13 14.35
C PRO A 472 16.27 1.08 13.83
N TYR A 473 15.86 1.08 12.55
CA TYR A 473 15.11 2.19 11.98
C TYR A 473 13.70 2.26 12.57
N ASP A 474 13.05 1.12 12.78
CA ASP A 474 11.72 1.05 13.38
C ASP A 474 11.73 1.64 14.80
N LYS A 475 12.73 1.26 15.60
CA LYS A 475 12.91 1.77 16.96
C LYS A 475 13.17 3.27 16.98
N PHE A 476 14.04 3.76 16.09
CA PHE A 476 14.27 5.20 15.91
C PHE A 476 13.00 5.94 15.49
N SER A 477 12.24 5.39 14.54
CA SER A 477 11.02 6.04 14.05
C SER A 477 9.95 6.11 15.14
N VAL A 478 9.79 5.05 15.94
CA VAL A 478 8.88 5.03 17.10
C VAL A 478 9.36 6.00 18.19
N GLU A 479 10.66 6.03 18.50
CA GLU A 479 11.24 7.03 19.42
C GLU A 479 10.90 8.45 18.94
N TRP A 480 11.13 8.75 17.67
CA TRP A 480 10.82 10.06 17.08
C TRP A 480 9.33 10.37 17.07
N GLY A 481 8.43 9.39 16.91
CA GLY A 481 6.98 9.59 16.83
C GLY A 481 6.25 9.60 18.18
N TYR A 482 6.82 8.92 19.19
CA TYR A 482 6.14 8.66 20.46
C TYR A 482 6.83 9.22 21.69
N THR A 483 8.10 9.68 21.62
CA THR A 483 8.72 10.37 22.77
C THR A 483 7.86 11.55 23.22
N TYR A 484 7.48 11.55 24.50
CA TYR A 484 6.67 12.59 25.13
C TYR A 484 7.57 13.73 25.66
N TYR A 485 7.20 14.97 25.36
CA TYR A 485 7.90 16.17 25.84
C TYR A 485 6.98 17.01 26.75
N PRO A 486 7.07 16.84 28.08
CA PRO A 486 6.16 17.52 29.02
C PRO A 486 6.15 19.05 28.83
N GLY A 487 4.96 19.61 28.63
CA GLY A 487 4.75 21.06 28.53
C GLY A 487 5.24 21.69 27.22
N LYS A 488 5.61 20.88 26.22
CA LYS A 488 5.89 21.35 24.85
C LYS A 488 4.69 21.11 23.94
N ASP A 489 4.41 22.11 23.12
CA ASP A 489 3.51 22.01 21.97
C ASP A 489 4.27 21.59 20.70
N ARG A 490 3.53 21.39 19.61
CA ARG A 490 4.07 21.01 18.29
C ARG A 490 5.16 21.92 17.75
N LEU A 491 5.20 23.19 18.18
CA LEU A 491 6.18 24.17 17.70
C LEU A 491 7.45 24.15 18.55
N SER A 492 7.30 23.97 19.86
CA SER A 492 8.40 23.97 20.82
C SER A 492 9.13 22.63 20.92
N GLU A 493 8.49 21.49 20.64
CA GLU A 493 9.18 20.18 20.54
C GLU A 493 10.00 20.01 19.25
N ARG A 494 9.72 20.85 18.23
CA ARG A 494 10.26 20.70 16.88
C ARG A 494 11.78 20.73 16.84
N GLU A 495 12.42 21.53 17.67
CA GLU A 495 13.88 21.66 17.66
C GLU A 495 14.57 20.41 18.25
N ASP A 496 13.99 19.76 19.27
CA ASP A 496 14.53 18.51 19.83
C ASP A 496 14.38 17.37 18.82
N LEU A 497 13.19 17.25 18.22
CA LEU A 497 12.91 16.28 17.17
C LEU A 497 13.83 16.49 15.96
N ARG A 498 14.07 17.75 15.57
CA ARG A 498 15.00 18.07 14.49
C ARG A 498 16.43 17.63 14.81
N ALA A 499 16.90 17.87 16.04
CA ALA A 499 18.24 17.47 16.46
C ALA A 499 18.39 15.95 16.42
N MET A 500 17.41 15.21 16.95
CA MET A 500 17.36 13.75 16.89
C MET A 500 17.46 13.22 15.45
N VAL A 501 16.71 13.83 14.51
CA VAL A 501 16.76 13.44 13.10
C VAL A 501 18.09 13.77 12.43
N VAL A 502 18.71 14.91 12.77
CA VAL A 502 20.02 15.27 12.21
C VAL A 502 21.08 14.27 12.64
N GLU A 503 21.10 13.89 13.91
CA GLU A 503 22.00 12.87 14.45
C GLU A 503 21.75 11.50 13.80
N ALA A 504 20.48 11.07 13.72
CA ALA A 504 20.14 9.79 13.10
C ALA A 504 20.57 9.70 11.64
N GLN A 505 20.45 10.79 10.87
CA GLN A 505 20.81 10.83 9.45
C GLN A 505 22.32 10.67 9.17
N GLU A 506 23.18 10.79 10.18
CA GLU A 506 24.60 10.45 10.07
C GLU A 506 24.80 8.94 9.82
N ASN A 507 23.87 8.11 10.26
CA ASN A 507 23.87 6.67 10.04
C ASN A 507 22.90 6.29 8.90
N PRO A 508 23.39 5.78 7.75
CA PRO A 508 22.53 5.41 6.63
C PRO A 508 21.43 4.40 6.97
N ILE A 509 21.64 3.51 7.94
CA ILE A 509 20.63 2.52 8.35
C ILE A 509 19.38 3.18 8.97
N LEU A 510 19.50 4.44 9.42
CA LEU A 510 18.42 5.20 10.05
C LEU A 510 17.72 6.16 9.06
N ARG A 511 17.96 5.99 7.76
CA ARG A 511 17.36 6.85 6.72
C ARG A 511 16.06 6.29 6.18
N PHE A 512 15.23 7.21 5.71
CA PHE A 512 13.96 6.92 5.07
C PHE A 512 13.98 7.32 3.60
N SER A 513 13.46 6.44 2.74
CA SER A 513 13.03 6.83 1.40
C SER A 513 11.83 6.00 0.93
N SER A 514 11.12 6.56 -0.03
CA SER A 514 10.01 5.92 -0.74
C SER A 514 10.46 5.61 -2.17
N PRO A 515 9.90 4.58 -2.83
CA PRO A 515 10.37 4.17 -4.14
C PRO A 515 10.04 5.26 -5.18
N THR A 516 11.07 5.79 -5.83
CA THR A 516 10.95 6.77 -6.93
C THR A 516 11.12 6.13 -8.31
N GLY A 517 11.54 4.86 -8.37
CA GLY A 517 11.78 4.09 -9.58
C GLY A 517 13.19 4.26 -10.19
N SER A 518 13.88 5.38 -9.90
CA SER A 518 15.26 5.63 -10.34
C SER A 518 16.31 5.45 -9.25
N ASP A 519 15.91 5.34 -7.99
CA ASP A 519 16.81 5.13 -6.86
C ASP A 519 17.04 3.64 -6.61
N PRO A 520 18.27 3.12 -6.86
CA PRO A 520 18.56 1.71 -6.66
C PRO A 520 18.66 1.30 -5.18
N THR A 521 18.66 2.27 -4.25
CA THR A 521 18.64 2.00 -2.82
C THR A 521 17.23 1.89 -2.26
N ALA A 522 16.21 2.35 -2.99
CA ALA A 522 14.82 2.38 -2.54
C ALA A 522 13.91 1.42 -3.34
N LEU A 523 14.15 0.10 -3.21
CA LEU A 523 13.52 -0.93 -4.03
C LEU A 523 12.84 -2.01 -3.19
N THR A 524 11.65 -2.43 -3.61
CA THR A 524 10.98 -3.59 -3.00
C THR A 524 11.73 -4.87 -3.30
N GLU A 525 11.78 -5.80 -2.34
CA GLU A 525 12.35 -7.16 -2.49
C GLU A 525 13.87 -7.20 -2.68
N ALA A 526 14.57 -6.06 -2.63
CA ALA A 526 16.03 -6.03 -2.66
C ALA A 526 16.55 -6.23 -1.24
N ILE A 527 17.70 -6.90 -1.08
CA ILE A 527 18.49 -6.87 0.14
C ILE A 527 19.97 -6.78 -0.21
N GLY A 528 20.74 -6.10 0.63
CA GLY A 528 22.18 -5.98 0.49
C GLY A 528 22.63 -4.66 -0.16
N ASP A 529 23.85 -4.25 0.16
CA ASP A 529 24.51 -3.04 -0.35
C ASP A 529 24.94 -3.11 -1.83
N ASP A 530 25.13 -4.31 -2.35
CA ASP A 530 25.47 -4.58 -3.75
C ASP A 530 24.39 -5.46 -4.42
N ALA A 531 23.53 -4.82 -5.20
CA ALA A 531 22.42 -5.47 -5.92
C ALA A 531 22.90 -6.54 -6.91
N MET A 532 24.07 -6.37 -7.52
CA MET A 532 24.60 -7.36 -8.48
C MET A 532 25.08 -8.60 -7.73
N ARG A 533 25.85 -8.42 -6.65
CA ARG A 533 26.36 -9.53 -5.83
C ARG A 533 25.21 -10.28 -5.14
N ALA A 534 24.26 -9.55 -4.56
CA ALA A 534 23.07 -10.16 -3.95
C ALA A 534 22.27 -10.96 -4.98
N SER A 535 22.06 -10.40 -6.18
CA SER A 535 21.33 -11.06 -7.26
C SER A 535 22.09 -12.26 -7.84
N ASP A 536 23.42 -12.26 -7.85
CA ASP A 536 24.22 -13.43 -8.24
C ASP A 536 23.99 -14.62 -7.28
N LEU A 537 23.99 -14.34 -5.98
CA LEU A 537 23.72 -15.33 -4.93
C LEU A 537 22.25 -15.81 -4.98
N GLY A 538 21.32 -14.88 -5.20
CA GLY A 538 19.92 -15.19 -5.44
C GLY A 538 19.70 -16.09 -6.66
N VAL A 539 20.34 -15.79 -7.79
CA VAL A 539 20.27 -16.65 -8.99
C VAL A 539 20.91 -18.02 -8.75
N ALA A 540 22.02 -18.09 -8.00
CA ALA A 540 22.61 -19.37 -7.61
C ALA A 540 21.63 -20.21 -6.78
N ASN A 541 20.85 -19.59 -5.90
CA ASN A 541 19.78 -20.26 -5.15
C ASN A 541 18.63 -20.70 -6.04
N LEU A 542 18.15 -19.84 -6.96
CA LEU A 542 17.09 -20.20 -7.90
C LEU A 542 17.46 -21.42 -8.76
N LYS A 543 18.72 -21.52 -9.21
CA LYS A 543 19.20 -22.71 -9.94
C LYS A 543 19.05 -23.98 -9.11
N ARG A 544 19.50 -23.97 -7.86
CA ARG A 544 19.33 -25.11 -6.93
C ARG A 544 17.87 -25.44 -6.69
N VAL A 545 17.01 -24.43 -6.58
CA VAL A 545 15.56 -24.64 -6.43
C VAL A 545 14.99 -25.34 -7.66
N VAL A 546 15.34 -24.90 -8.88
CA VAL A 546 14.89 -25.55 -10.13
C VAL A 546 15.36 -27.00 -10.21
N ASP A 547 16.63 -27.26 -9.93
CA ASP A 547 17.22 -28.62 -9.95
C ASP A 547 16.47 -29.61 -9.05
N ASN A 548 15.84 -29.13 -7.97
CA ASN A 548 15.13 -29.95 -6.98
C ASN A 548 13.60 -29.78 -7.04
N LEU A 549 13.07 -28.94 -7.94
CA LEU A 549 11.68 -28.50 -7.88
C LEU A 549 10.70 -29.66 -8.08
N THR A 550 11.04 -30.63 -8.93
CA THR A 550 10.20 -31.80 -9.18
C THR A 550 10.11 -32.74 -7.98
N GLU A 551 11.11 -32.74 -7.11
CA GLU A 551 11.12 -33.51 -5.86
C GLU A 551 10.41 -32.73 -4.76
N TRP A 552 10.74 -31.45 -4.57
CA TRP A 552 10.19 -30.63 -3.49
C TRP A 552 8.72 -30.26 -3.68
N ALA A 553 8.24 -30.17 -4.93
CA ALA A 553 6.84 -29.93 -5.27
C ALA A 553 6.02 -31.22 -5.42
N TYR A 554 6.59 -32.40 -5.11
CA TYR A 554 5.92 -33.67 -5.32
C TYR A 554 4.88 -33.97 -4.25
N GLU A 555 3.65 -34.27 -4.67
CA GLU A 555 2.58 -34.81 -3.82
C GLU A 555 1.94 -36.01 -4.53
N GLU A 556 1.93 -37.17 -3.88
CA GLU A 556 1.43 -38.39 -4.50
C GLU A 556 -0.08 -38.33 -4.72
N GLY A 557 -0.49 -38.39 -5.99
CA GLY A 557 -1.89 -38.39 -6.42
C GLY A 557 -2.40 -37.04 -6.94
N GLU A 558 -1.63 -35.97 -6.76
CA GLU A 558 -1.95 -34.62 -7.27
C GLU A 558 -1.44 -34.40 -8.70
N ASP A 559 -1.94 -33.34 -9.35
CA ASP A 559 -1.47 -32.91 -10.67
C ASP A 559 -0.22 -32.01 -10.60
N TYR A 560 0.18 -31.41 -11.73
CA TYR A 560 1.38 -30.57 -11.80
C TYR A 560 1.12 -29.07 -11.50
N ALA A 561 -0.06 -28.68 -11.01
CA ALA A 561 -0.39 -27.28 -10.78
C ALA A 561 0.55 -26.60 -9.76
N GLN A 562 0.94 -27.32 -8.70
CA GLN A 562 1.88 -26.79 -7.71
C GLN A 562 3.29 -26.61 -8.29
N LEU A 563 3.74 -27.56 -9.12
CA LEU A 563 5.01 -27.46 -9.83
C LEU A 563 5.01 -26.25 -10.77
N GLU A 564 3.93 -26.04 -11.53
CA GLU A 564 3.76 -24.89 -12.41
C GLU A 564 3.75 -23.57 -11.62
N GLU A 565 3.01 -23.51 -10.50
CA GLU A 565 2.96 -22.34 -9.62
C GLU A 565 4.36 -21.95 -9.12
N LEU A 566 5.10 -22.90 -8.53
CA LEU A 566 6.43 -22.63 -7.98
C LEU A 566 7.44 -22.29 -9.08
N TYR A 567 7.39 -22.98 -10.23
CA TYR A 567 8.25 -22.66 -11.37
C TYR A 567 8.01 -21.22 -11.87
N ASN A 568 6.75 -20.80 -11.99
CA ASN A 568 6.41 -19.44 -12.38
C ASN A 568 6.86 -18.40 -11.33
N ASN A 569 6.84 -18.75 -10.04
CA ASN A 569 7.39 -17.91 -8.98
C ASN A 569 8.93 -17.79 -9.09
N VAL A 570 9.67 -18.84 -9.44
CA VAL A 570 11.12 -18.77 -9.72
C VAL A 570 11.39 -17.76 -10.84
N VAL A 571 10.66 -17.87 -11.95
CA VAL A 571 10.79 -16.97 -13.10
C VAL A 571 10.44 -15.53 -12.71
N GLY A 572 9.41 -15.35 -11.89
CA GLY A 572 9.04 -14.05 -11.32
C GLY A 572 10.16 -13.46 -10.46
N GLN A 573 10.77 -14.27 -9.58
CA GLN A 573 11.85 -13.84 -8.70
C GLN A 573 13.12 -13.47 -9.49
N TRP A 574 13.48 -14.22 -10.53
CA TRP A 574 14.57 -13.85 -11.44
C TRP A 574 14.31 -12.50 -12.13
N GLY A 575 13.05 -12.24 -12.51
CA GLY A 575 12.61 -10.93 -13.00
C GLY A 575 12.77 -9.81 -11.97
N ARG A 576 12.50 -10.07 -10.68
CA ARG A 576 12.73 -9.09 -9.60
C ARG A 576 14.21 -8.74 -9.45
N TYR A 577 15.09 -9.74 -9.36
CA TYR A 577 16.55 -9.54 -9.30
C TYR A 577 17.07 -8.73 -10.50
N THR A 578 16.53 -9.01 -11.68
CA THR A 578 16.84 -8.24 -12.89
C THR A 578 16.47 -6.76 -12.72
N GLY A 579 15.27 -6.47 -12.20
CA GLY A 579 14.83 -5.10 -11.91
C GLY A 579 15.73 -4.37 -10.91
N HIS A 580 16.18 -5.07 -9.87
CA HIS A 580 17.12 -4.51 -8.88
C HIS A 580 18.42 -4.06 -9.51
N VAL A 581 18.99 -4.89 -10.40
CA VAL A 581 20.23 -4.55 -11.10
C VAL A 581 19.99 -3.43 -12.11
N VAL A 582 18.91 -3.49 -12.89
CA VAL A 582 18.55 -2.47 -13.88
C VAL A 582 18.48 -1.09 -13.23
N ALA A 583 17.91 -0.93 -12.03
CA ALA A 583 17.80 0.37 -11.34
C ALA A 583 19.13 1.11 -11.14
N ASN A 584 20.27 0.41 -11.14
CA ASN A 584 21.59 1.02 -10.99
C ASN A 584 22.06 1.78 -12.25
N VAL A 585 21.55 1.44 -13.44
CA VAL A 585 21.96 2.03 -14.72
C VAL A 585 21.30 3.40 -14.90
N GLY A 586 22.05 4.50 -14.94
CA GLY A 586 21.49 5.85 -14.90
C GLY A 586 20.63 6.08 -13.67
N GLY A 587 20.96 5.39 -12.56
CA GLY A 587 20.27 5.53 -11.28
C GLY A 587 20.65 6.82 -10.57
N VAL A 588 19.78 7.27 -9.67
CA VAL A 588 19.99 8.46 -8.83
C VAL A 588 19.55 8.13 -7.41
N VAL A 589 20.48 8.16 -6.46
CA VAL A 589 20.22 7.94 -5.05
C VAL A 589 19.64 9.22 -4.44
N GLN A 590 18.50 9.09 -3.77
CA GLN A 590 17.89 10.18 -3.03
C GLN A 590 18.21 10.07 -1.54
N THR A 591 18.80 11.12 -0.99
CA THR A 591 18.91 11.31 0.46
C THR A 591 18.08 12.52 0.86
N ARG A 592 17.07 12.34 1.72
CA ARG A 592 16.24 13.45 2.19
C ARG A 592 17.07 14.38 3.07
N LYS A 593 17.28 15.62 2.63
CA LYS A 593 18.09 16.64 3.34
C LYS A 593 17.38 17.98 3.37
N ARG A 594 17.59 18.72 4.47
CA ARG A 594 17.15 20.11 4.62
C ARG A 594 18.33 21.07 4.48
N GLN A 595 18.02 22.34 4.18
CA GLN A 595 19.02 23.41 4.16
C GLN A 595 19.80 23.47 5.48
N GLY A 596 21.12 23.62 5.37
CA GLY A 596 22.05 23.60 6.50
C GLY A 596 22.63 22.22 6.84
N GLN A 597 22.22 21.16 6.15
CA GLN A 597 22.91 19.85 6.19
C GLN A 597 23.91 19.74 5.04
N ASP A 598 25.03 19.05 5.27
CA ASP A 598 26.08 18.86 4.27
C ASP A 598 25.65 17.94 3.12
N GLY A 599 26.19 18.18 1.93
CA GLY A 599 25.93 17.41 0.70
C GLY A 599 24.63 17.78 -0.02
N VAL A 600 24.31 17.03 -1.07
CA VAL A 600 23.13 17.26 -1.91
C VAL A 600 22.07 16.17 -1.70
N PRO A 601 20.78 16.41 -2.05
CA PRO A 601 19.74 15.40 -1.87
C PRO A 601 19.69 14.34 -2.99
N TRP A 602 20.35 14.57 -4.12
CA TRP A 602 20.35 13.66 -5.27
C TRP A 602 21.77 13.45 -5.76
N GLU A 603 22.20 12.18 -5.81
CA GLU A 603 23.54 11.78 -6.22
C GLU A 603 23.43 10.71 -7.32
N MET A 604 24.23 10.82 -8.38
CA MET A 604 24.28 9.79 -9.40
C MET A 604 24.90 8.50 -8.83
N VAL A 605 24.48 7.35 -9.34
CA VAL A 605 25.16 6.10 -9.04
C VAL A 605 26.57 6.12 -9.65
N ASP A 606 27.58 5.70 -8.90
CA ASP A 606 28.96 5.66 -9.37
C ASP A 606 29.13 4.88 -10.69
N ARG A 607 29.94 5.41 -11.60
CA ARG A 607 30.20 4.84 -12.94
C ARG A 607 30.51 3.34 -12.91
N ASP A 608 31.43 2.92 -12.04
CA ASP A 608 31.83 1.52 -11.92
C ASP A 608 30.67 0.60 -11.52
N ARG A 609 29.76 1.08 -10.66
CA ARG A 609 28.58 0.32 -10.23
C ARG A 609 27.59 0.17 -11.38
N GLN A 610 27.42 1.20 -12.22
CA GLN A 610 26.57 1.13 -13.41
C GLN A 610 27.13 0.15 -14.46
N GLN A 611 28.45 0.18 -14.69
CA GLN A 611 29.10 -0.75 -15.61
C GLN A 611 28.96 -2.21 -15.14
N ARG A 612 29.22 -2.49 -13.85
CA ARG A 612 28.99 -3.83 -13.27
C ARG A 612 27.53 -4.29 -13.42
N ALA A 613 26.57 -3.37 -13.36
CA ALA A 613 25.17 -3.68 -13.57
C ALA A 613 24.91 -4.16 -15.02
N LEU A 614 25.45 -3.47 -16.04
CA LEU A 614 25.35 -3.94 -17.43
C LEU A 614 26.05 -5.28 -17.65
N GLU A 615 27.22 -5.48 -17.06
CA GLU A 615 27.95 -6.76 -17.12
C GLU A 615 27.13 -7.90 -16.52
N TYR A 616 26.49 -7.67 -15.37
CA TYR A 616 25.55 -8.62 -14.77
C TYR A 616 24.40 -8.94 -15.73
N LEU A 617 23.73 -7.93 -16.28
CA LEU A 617 22.58 -8.13 -17.18
C LEU A 617 22.98 -8.94 -18.41
N ASN A 618 24.14 -8.63 -19.01
CA ASN A 618 24.69 -9.39 -20.13
C ASN A 618 24.91 -10.87 -19.79
N ARG A 619 25.45 -11.17 -18.60
CA ARG A 619 25.77 -12.54 -18.18
C ARG A 619 24.55 -13.34 -17.69
N GLN A 620 23.67 -12.73 -16.90
CA GLN A 620 22.62 -13.42 -16.15
C GLN A 620 21.23 -13.29 -16.78
N VAL A 621 21.02 -12.26 -17.61
CA VAL A 621 19.70 -11.96 -18.18
C VAL A 621 19.70 -12.17 -19.68
N PHE A 622 20.61 -11.53 -20.40
CA PHE A 622 20.62 -11.55 -21.87
C PHE A 622 21.21 -12.84 -22.43
N ALA A 623 22.13 -13.50 -21.73
CA ALA A 623 22.52 -14.87 -22.07
C ALA A 623 21.32 -15.83 -22.02
N THR A 624 21.36 -16.91 -22.78
CA THR A 624 20.31 -17.96 -22.75
C THR A 624 20.32 -18.62 -21.36
N PRO A 625 19.22 -18.53 -20.57
CA PRO A 625 19.19 -19.09 -19.22
C PRO A 625 18.88 -20.59 -19.30
N GLU A 626 19.89 -21.40 -19.66
CA GLU A 626 19.72 -22.85 -19.85
C GLU A 626 19.12 -23.56 -18.63
N TRP A 627 19.44 -23.08 -17.42
CA TRP A 627 18.91 -23.59 -16.16
C TRP A 627 17.40 -23.40 -15.97
N LEU A 628 16.75 -22.51 -16.73
CA LEU A 628 15.29 -22.39 -16.76
C LEU A 628 14.65 -23.29 -17.82
N LEU A 629 15.44 -23.84 -18.74
CA LEU A 629 14.97 -24.51 -19.95
C LEU A 629 15.04 -26.03 -19.82
N GLU A 630 14.65 -26.56 -18.68
CA GLU A 630 14.66 -27.99 -18.40
C GLU A 630 13.39 -28.67 -18.93
N ALA A 631 13.55 -29.47 -19.98
CA ALA A 631 12.43 -30.20 -20.61
C ALA A 631 11.69 -31.10 -19.62
N ASP A 632 12.42 -31.77 -18.72
CA ASP A 632 11.84 -32.68 -17.71
C ASP A 632 10.88 -31.98 -16.73
N ILE A 633 11.00 -30.66 -16.57
CA ILE A 633 10.09 -29.84 -15.78
C ILE A 633 8.98 -29.29 -16.67
N LEU A 634 9.36 -28.63 -17.77
CA LEU A 634 8.44 -27.89 -18.64
C LEU A 634 7.41 -28.82 -19.29
N ASP A 635 7.80 -30.01 -19.76
CA ASP A 635 6.92 -30.96 -20.44
C ASP A 635 5.80 -31.51 -19.52
N ARG A 636 5.88 -31.28 -18.20
CA ARG A 636 4.87 -31.72 -17.23
C ARG A 636 3.63 -30.83 -17.19
N PHE A 637 3.75 -29.55 -17.56
CA PHE A 637 2.64 -28.59 -17.52
C PHE A 637 2.50 -27.70 -18.75
N GLN A 638 3.48 -27.65 -19.66
CA GLN A 638 3.40 -26.90 -20.91
C GLN A 638 3.89 -27.68 -22.12
N GLY A 639 3.06 -27.76 -23.19
CA GLY A 639 3.46 -28.39 -24.46
C GLY A 639 4.20 -27.46 -25.42
N THR A 640 4.07 -26.14 -25.25
CA THR A 640 4.75 -25.07 -25.99
C THR A 640 4.73 -23.81 -25.13
N GLY A 641 5.81 -23.02 -25.09
CA GLY A 641 5.78 -21.72 -24.36
C GLY A 641 7.10 -21.29 -23.73
N ALA A 642 8.04 -22.21 -23.47
CA ALA A 642 9.32 -21.93 -22.81
C ALA A 642 10.14 -20.80 -23.48
N VAL A 643 10.12 -20.77 -24.82
CA VAL A 643 10.75 -19.70 -25.62
C VAL A 643 10.13 -18.34 -25.33
N GLU A 644 8.81 -18.28 -25.17
CA GLU A 644 8.07 -17.04 -24.96
C GLU A 644 8.25 -16.51 -23.53
N LEU A 645 8.35 -17.41 -22.55
CA LEU A 645 8.62 -17.08 -21.16
C LEU A 645 9.96 -16.34 -20.99
N VAL A 646 11.04 -16.91 -21.54
CA VAL A 646 12.37 -16.28 -21.50
C VAL A 646 12.37 -14.98 -22.31
N ARG A 647 11.78 -14.99 -23.51
CA ARG A 647 11.69 -13.81 -24.38
C ARG A 647 11.00 -12.64 -23.67
N THR A 648 9.89 -12.91 -22.97
CA THR A 648 9.14 -11.87 -22.25
C THR A 648 10.00 -11.19 -21.20
N ARG A 649 10.73 -11.96 -20.38
CA ARG A 649 11.61 -11.41 -19.33
C ARG A 649 12.79 -10.64 -19.89
N GLN A 650 13.47 -11.18 -20.90
CA GLN A 650 14.61 -10.51 -21.53
C GLN A 650 14.17 -9.22 -22.24
N THR A 651 13.01 -9.21 -22.91
CA THR A 651 12.46 -8.02 -23.57
C THR A 651 12.06 -6.97 -22.55
N GLN A 652 11.45 -7.36 -21.42
CA GLN A 652 11.13 -6.43 -20.32
C GLN A 652 12.40 -5.76 -19.79
N ALA A 653 13.45 -6.54 -19.50
CA ALA A 653 14.72 -5.99 -19.02
C ALA A 653 15.36 -5.04 -20.05
N LEU A 654 15.37 -5.44 -21.32
CA LEU A 654 15.90 -4.63 -22.41
C LEU A 654 15.17 -3.29 -22.54
N ASN A 655 13.84 -3.31 -22.50
CA ASN A 655 13.02 -2.09 -22.58
C ASN A 655 13.22 -1.17 -21.38
N GLN A 656 13.48 -1.73 -20.18
CA GLN A 656 13.78 -0.93 -19.00
C GLN A 656 15.17 -0.28 -19.08
N VAL A 657 16.17 -0.96 -19.64
CA VAL A 657 17.51 -0.38 -19.90
C VAL A 657 17.44 0.69 -20.99
N LEU A 658 16.71 0.43 -22.07
CA LEU A 658 16.49 1.36 -23.19
C LEU A 658 15.27 2.28 -22.97
N ASN A 659 14.95 2.60 -21.72
CA ASN A 659 13.89 3.55 -21.40
C ASN A 659 14.38 4.99 -21.67
N VAL A 660 13.53 5.82 -22.28
CA VAL A 660 13.90 7.17 -22.74
C VAL A 660 14.33 8.06 -21.58
N ASP A 661 13.60 8.06 -20.46
CA ASP A 661 13.96 8.86 -19.28
C ASP A 661 15.32 8.45 -18.70
N ARG A 662 15.62 7.14 -18.67
CA ARG A 662 16.93 6.65 -18.24
C ARG A 662 18.05 7.14 -19.14
N MET A 663 17.87 7.06 -20.46
CA MET A 663 18.88 7.54 -21.40
C MET A 663 19.08 9.05 -21.32
N LYS A 664 18.01 9.83 -21.13
CA LYS A 664 18.09 11.27 -20.85
C LYS A 664 18.87 11.56 -19.57
N ARG A 665 18.64 10.79 -18.50
CA ARG A 665 19.42 10.91 -17.25
C ARG A 665 20.90 10.62 -17.46
N LEU A 666 21.28 9.62 -18.26
CA LEU A 666 22.68 9.34 -18.57
C LEU A 666 23.34 10.52 -19.31
N VAL A 667 22.65 11.11 -20.29
CA VAL A 667 23.11 12.32 -20.99
C VAL A 667 23.28 13.49 -20.02
N GLU A 668 22.33 13.70 -19.12
CA GLU A 668 22.41 14.75 -18.10
C GLU A 668 23.56 14.52 -17.11
N GLN A 669 23.72 13.28 -16.63
CA GLN A 669 24.82 12.90 -15.73
C GLN A 669 26.18 13.15 -16.38
N GLU A 670 26.37 12.78 -17.64
CA GLU A 670 27.58 13.08 -18.41
C GLU A 670 27.79 14.59 -18.59
N ALA A 671 26.74 15.35 -18.90
CA ALA A 671 26.84 16.80 -19.07
C ALA A 671 27.30 17.52 -17.79
N PHE A 672 26.90 17.03 -16.61
CA PHE A 672 27.26 17.64 -15.32
C PHE A 672 28.55 17.08 -14.70
N ASN A 673 28.91 15.82 -14.97
CA ASN A 673 30.00 15.13 -14.28
C ASN A 673 31.15 14.67 -15.22
N GLY A 674 31.00 14.82 -16.53
CA GLY A 674 32.03 14.45 -17.51
C GLY A 674 32.42 12.97 -17.42
N ASP A 675 33.72 12.70 -17.42
CA ASP A 675 34.29 11.35 -17.43
C ASP A 675 33.98 10.53 -16.17
N ASP A 676 33.52 11.16 -15.08
CA ASP A 676 33.09 10.49 -13.86
C ASP A 676 31.72 9.81 -14.02
N ALA A 677 30.95 10.14 -15.07
CA ALA A 677 29.67 9.52 -15.39
C ALA A 677 29.83 8.28 -16.28
N TYR A 678 28.90 7.34 -16.17
CA TYR A 678 28.70 6.31 -17.19
C TYR A 678 27.86 6.92 -18.32
N SER A 679 28.46 7.11 -19.49
CA SER A 679 27.80 7.82 -20.59
C SER A 679 26.71 6.97 -21.26
N LEU A 680 25.80 7.65 -21.99
CA LEU A 680 24.83 6.96 -22.84
C LEU A 680 25.52 6.10 -23.91
N GLY A 681 26.62 6.59 -24.47
CA GLY A 681 27.40 5.87 -25.48
C GLY A 681 27.96 4.56 -24.96
N GLU A 682 28.63 4.61 -23.79
CA GLU A 682 29.21 3.42 -23.15
C GLU A 682 28.13 2.39 -22.79
N MET A 683 27.02 2.85 -22.20
CA MET A 683 25.90 1.97 -21.87
C MET A 683 25.36 1.22 -23.10
N LEU A 684 25.18 1.94 -24.22
CA LEU A 684 24.68 1.34 -25.45
C LEU A 684 25.69 0.39 -26.10
N ASP A 685 26.98 0.71 -26.06
CA ASP A 685 28.04 -0.17 -26.57
C ASP A 685 28.16 -1.46 -25.75
N ASP A 686 28.11 -1.36 -24.42
CA ASP A 686 28.15 -2.53 -23.52
C ASP A 686 26.91 -3.41 -23.70
N LEU A 687 25.73 -2.80 -23.84
CA LEU A 687 24.49 -3.52 -24.11
C LEU A 687 24.53 -4.23 -25.47
N ARG A 688 24.94 -3.51 -26.54
CA ARG A 688 25.05 -4.08 -27.89
C ARG A 688 26.03 -5.25 -27.90
N SER A 689 27.19 -5.09 -27.28
CA SER A 689 28.23 -6.12 -27.20
C SER A 689 27.73 -7.39 -26.52
N GLY A 690 26.90 -7.28 -25.48
CA GLY A 690 26.29 -8.43 -24.82
C GLY A 690 25.14 -9.06 -25.62
N VAL A 691 24.22 -8.26 -26.17
CA VAL A 691 23.07 -8.77 -26.96
C VAL A 691 23.52 -9.42 -28.27
N TRP A 692 24.60 -8.93 -28.88
CA TRP A 692 25.12 -9.39 -30.18
C TRP A 692 26.46 -10.11 -30.07
N SER A 693 26.79 -10.68 -28.90
CA SER A 693 28.07 -11.35 -28.65
C SER A 693 28.45 -12.44 -29.67
N GLU A 694 27.45 -13.06 -30.32
CA GLU A 694 27.61 -14.07 -31.36
C GLU A 694 28.23 -13.50 -32.64
N ALA A 695 27.97 -12.22 -32.97
CA ALA A 695 28.55 -11.55 -34.14
C ALA A 695 30.08 -11.43 -34.01
N GLY A 696 30.58 -11.15 -32.80
CA GLY A 696 32.02 -11.06 -32.52
C GLY A 696 32.69 -12.39 -32.23
N SER A 697 31.99 -13.34 -31.58
CA SER A 697 32.57 -14.63 -31.17
C SER A 697 32.49 -15.74 -32.23
N GLY A 698 31.66 -15.58 -33.27
CA GLY A 698 31.44 -16.59 -34.31
C GLY A 698 30.64 -17.82 -33.84
N ARG A 699 30.10 -17.79 -32.61
CA ARG A 699 29.24 -18.85 -32.07
C ARG A 699 27.90 -18.90 -32.81
N GLU A 700 27.28 -20.07 -32.79
CA GLU A 700 25.91 -20.22 -33.28
C GLU A 700 24.95 -19.40 -32.42
N THR A 701 24.03 -18.70 -33.08
CA THR A 701 22.97 -17.93 -32.43
C THR A 701 21.75 -18.82 -32.25
N ASP A 702 21.46 -19.26 -31.04
CA ASP A 702 20.31 -20.10 -30.71
C ASP A 702 18.97 -19.36 -30.88
N ALA A 703 17.84 -20.06 -30.70
CA ALA A 703 16.52 -19.47 -30.89
C ALA A 703 16.18 -18.33 -29.90
N TYR A 704 16.62 -18.44 -28.64
CA TYR A 704 16.37 -17.45 -27.59
C TYR A 704 17.17 -16.18 -27.88
N ARG A 705 18.45 -16.32 -28.23
CA ARG A 705 19.34 -15.22 -28.61
C ARG A 705 18.84 -14.48 -29.84
N ARG A 706 18.36 -15.21 -30.86
CA ARG A 706 17.73 -14.59 -32.05
C ARG A 706 16.50 -13.77 -31.68
N ASN A 707 15.69 -14.23 -30.73
CA ASN A 707 14.50 -13.49 -30.28
C ASN A 707 14.87 -12.22 -29.51
N LEU A 708 15.85 -12.28 -28.62
CA LEU A 708 16.38 -11.10 -27.93
C LEU A 708 16.95 -10.08 -28.91
N GLN A 709 17.75 -10.53 -29.88
CA GLN A 709 18.33 -9.67 -30.91
C GLN A 709 17.27 -8.99 -31.78
N ARG A 710 16.17 -9.68 -32.11
CA ARG A 710 15.01 -9.06 -32.77
C ARG A 710 14.32 -8.04 -31.88
N ALA A 711 14.13 -8.35 -30.59
CA ALA A 711 13.55 -7.41 -29.64
C ALA A 711 14.40 -6.12 -29.53
N TRP A 712 15.73 -6.25 -29.56
CA TRP A 712 16.64 -5.11 -29.62
C TRP A 712 16.43 -4.27 -30.88
N LEU A 713 16.35 -4.88 -32.07
CA LEU A 713 16.08 -4.14 -33.30
C LEU A 713 14.73 -3.41 -33.27
N VAL A 714 13.68 -4.07 -32.77
CA VAL A 714 12.36 -3.46 -32.58
C VAL A 714 12.47 -2.26 -31.65
N ARG A 715 13.11 -2.42 -30.49
CA ARG A 715 13.25 -1.34 -29.52
C ARG A 715 14.05 -0.16 -30.08
N MET A 716 15.13 -0.42 -30.82
CA MET A 716 15.92 0.63 -31.46
C MET A 716 15.14 1.35 -32.56
N ALA A 717 14.28 0.65 -33.30
CA ALA A 717 13.38 1.27 -34.27
C ALA A 717 12.35 2.17 -33.57
N GLU A 718 11.73 1.70 -32.48
CA GLU A 718 10.81 2.52 -31.67
C GLU A 718 11.47 3.81 -31.18
N LEU A 719 12.72 3.74 -30.71
CA LEU A 719 13.46 4.92 -30.26
C LEU A 719 13.70 5.94 -31.37
N MET A 720 13.77 5.52 -32.64
CA MET A 720 13.92 6.43 -33.79
C MET A 720 12.64 7.22 -34.09
N GLU A 721 11.47 6.73 -33.63
CA GLU A 721 10.15 7.31 -33.88
C GLU A 721 9.54 7.97 -32.62
N ASP A 722 10.12 7.73 -31.45
CA ASP A 722 9.64 8.25 -30.16
C ASP A 722 9.79 9.79 -30.08
N GLU A 723 8.69 10.48 -29.79
CA GLU A 723 8.62 11.95 -29.79
C GLU A 723 9.57 12.61 -28.79
N GLU A 724 9.77 11.95 -27.65
CA GLU A 724 10.65 12.43 -26.59
C GLU A 724 12.12 12.15 -26.89
N ALA A 725 12.41 10.98 -27.45
CA ALA A 725 13.75 10.61 -27.89
C ALA A 725 14.23 11.52 -29.01
N MET A 726 13.36 11.89 -29.97
CA MET A 726 13.67 12.78 -31.09
C MET A 726 14.10 14.19 -30.65
N GLN A 727 13.76 14.60 -29.43
CA GLN A 727 14.15 15.89 -28.85
C GLN A 727 15.44 15.81 -28.02
N SER A 728 16.17 14.70 -28.08
CA SER A 728 17.36 14.44 -27.27
C SER A 728 18.47 13.73 -28.06
N ASP A 729 19.63 13.55 -27.43
CA ASP A 729 20.75 12.80 -28.03
C ASP A 729 20.47 11.29 -28.19
N VAL A 730 19.37 10.79 -27.65
CA VAL A 730 18.96 9.38 -27.77
C VAL A 730 18.92 8.92 -29.24
N VAL A 731 18.29 9.68 -30.13
CA VAL A 731 18.14 9.30 -31.55
C VAL A 731 19.49 9.27 -32.29
N PRO A 732 20.37 10.28 -32.20
CA PRO A 732 21.73 10.21 -32.74
C PRO A 732 22.51 8.97 -32.28
N PHE A 733 22.50 8.66 -30.98
CA PHE A 733 23.17 7.48 -30.44
C PHE A 733 22.53 6.18 -30.94
N ALA A 734 21.19 6.10 -30.95
CA ALA A 734 20.48 4.92 -31.46
C ALA A 734 20.81 4.63 -32.94
N ARG A 735 20.83 5.68 -33.76
CA ARG A 735 21.23 5.61 -35.16
C ARG A 735 22.69 5.14 -35.31
N GLY A 736 23.59 5.66 -34.47
CA GLY A 736 25.00 5.25 -34.43
C GLY A 736 25.15 3.75 -34.13
N GLN A 737 24.43 3.25 -33.13
CA GLN A 737 24.43 1.84 -32.74
C GLN A 737 23.91 0.92 -33.84
N LEU A 738 22.82 1.29 -34.52
CA LEU A 738 22.30 0.57 -35.68
C LEU A 738 23.33 0.50 -36.82
N GLY A 739 23.99 1.62 -37.11
CA GLY A 739 25.06 1.68 -38.12
C GLY A 739 26.27 0.81 -37.80
N ALA A 740 26.72 0.82 -36.54
CA ALA A 740 27.83 -0.02 -36.07
C ALA A 740 27.48 -1.51 -36.17
N LEU A 741 26.30 -1.90 -35.65
CA LEU A 741 25.82 -3.28 -35.69
C LEU A 741 25.70 -3.80 -37.14
N ARG A 742 25.18 -2.98 -38.06
CA ARG A 742 25.07 -3.36 -39.47
C ARG A 742 26.43 -3.79 -40.05
N GLY A 743 27.50 -3.07 -39.73
CA GLY A 743 28.86 -3.40 -40.16
C GLY A 743 29.34 -4.73 -39.57
N GLU A 744 29.09 -4.97 -38.29
CA GLU A 744 29.46 -6.20 -37.59
C GLU A 744 28.72 -7.43 -38.15
N LEU A 745 27.41 -7.31 -38.39
CA LEU A 745 26.60 -8.38 -38.96
C LEU A 745 26.98 -8.71 -40.40
N ALA A 746 27.34 -7.70 -41.20
CA ALA A 746 27.83 -7.92 -42.55
C ALA A 746 29.13 -8.74 -42.56
N ALA A 747 30.04 -8.47 -41.62
CA ALA A 747 31.26 -9.26 -41.46
C ALA A 747 30.95 -10.68 -40.93
N ALA A 748 30.10 -10.80 -39.91
CA ALA A 748 29.79 -12.08 -39.25
C ALA A 748 28.99 -13.05 -40.14
N SER A 749 28.03 -12.54 -40.92
CA SER A 749 27.20 -13.34 -41.84
C SER A 749 28.02 -14.06 -42.92
N GLY A 750 29.10 -13.42 -43.40
CA GLY A 750 30.04 -14.03 -44.34
C GLY A 750 30.93 -15.12 -43.74
N GLY A 751 31.13 -15.12 -42.41
CA GLY A 751 32.01 -16.05 -41.70
C GLY A 751 31.35 -17.29 -41.12
N THR A 752 30.02 -17.30 -40.96
CA THR A 752 29.29 -18.42 -40.34
C THR A 752 28.79 -19.45 -41.36
N SER A 753 28.95 -20.74 -41.03
CA SER A 753 28.39 -21.86 -41.81
C SER A 753 27.01 -22.31 -41.31
N HIS A 754 26.59 -21.86 -40.12
CA HIS A 754 25.30 -22.22 -39.53
C HIS A 754 24.17 -21.45 -40.22
N ARG A 755 23.33 -22.17 -40.98
CA ARG A 755 22.30 -21.59 -41.87
C ARG A 755 21.35 -20.65 -41.13
N ALA A 756 20.85 -21.04 -39.96
CA ALA A 756 19.88 -20.22 -39.23
C ALA A 756 20.51 -18.94 -38.66
N THR A 757 21.79 -18.97 -38.26
CA THR A 757 22.51 -17.76 -37.84
C THR A 757 22.74 -16.82 -39.01
N ARG A 758 23.19 -17.34 -40.16
CA ARG A 758 23.38 -16.51 -41.36
C ARG A 758 22.09 -15.81 -41.79
N LEU A 759 20.99 -16.56 -41.94
CA LEU A 759 19.69 -16.00 -42.33
C LEU A 759 19.19 -14.96 -41.34
N HIS A 760 19.44 -15.17 -40.04
CA HIS A 760 19.09 -14.21 -39.01
C HIS A 760 19.89 -12.91 -39.10
N PHE A 761 21.19 -12.99 -39.35
CA PHE A 761 22.02 -11.79 -39.55
C PHE A 761 21.66 -11.04 -40.83
N GLU A 762 21.34 -11.75 -41.91
CA GLU A 762 20.85 -11.15 -43.16
C GLU A 762 19.50 -10.43 -42.96
N ASP A 763 18.55 -11.04 -42.24
CA ASP A 763 17.27 -10.41 -41.86
C ASP A 763 17.48 -9.19 -40.96
N ALA A 764 18.37 -9.28 -39.98
CA ALA A 764 18.71 -8.18 -39.09
C ALA A 764 19.29 -6.98 -39.86
N ILE A 765 20.19 -7.21 -40.82
CA ILE A 765 20.72 -6.15 -41.70
C ILE A 765 19.60 -5.48 -42.49
N ALA A 766 18.68 -6.26 -43.08
CA ALA A 766 17.56 -5.71 -43.84
C ALA A 766 16.62 -4.85 -42.97
N ARG A 767 16.38 -5.25 -41.73
CA ARG A 767 15.60 -4.44 -40.76
C ARG A 767 16.32 -3.15 -40.39
N ILE A 768 17.63 -3.20 -40.16
CA ILE A 768 18.43 -2.00 -39.87
C ILE A 768 18.35 -1.04 -41.06
N ASP A 769 18.50 -1.54 -42.28
CA ASP A 769 18.41 -0.72 -43.50
C ASP A 769 17.05 -0.05 -43.62
N ALA A 770 15.95 -0.77 -43.35
CA ALA A 770 14.60 -0.20 -43.35
C ALA A 770 14.39 0.90 -42.30
N VAL A 771 15.05 0.79 -41.13
CA VAL A 771 14.97 1.81 -40.07
C VAL A 771 15.83 3.04 -40.41
N LEU A 772 17.01 2.83 -40.99
CA LEU A 772 17.94 3.91 -41.35
C LEU A 772 17.53 4.65 -42.64
N ASP A 773 16.85 3.98 -43.55
CA ASP A 773 16.37 4.51 -44.83
C ASP A 773 14.92 4.05 -45.13
N PRO A 774 13.91 4.61 -44.43
CA PRO A 774 12.51 4.19 -44.56
C PRO A 774 11.86 4.54 -45.92
N GLY A 775 12.57 5.25 -46.80
CA GLY A 775 12.10 5.65 -48.14
C GLY A 775 12.75 4.89 -49.30
N GLY A 776 13.59 3.88 -49.02
CA GLY A 776 14.36 3.09 -49.98
C GLY A 776 13.62 1.98 -50.70
#